data_AF-A0A7X7NJY9-F1
#
_entry.id   AF-A0A7X7NJY9-F1
#
_cell.length_a   1.000
_cell.length_b   1.000
_cell.length_c   1.000
_cell.angle_alpha   90.00
_cell.angle_beta   90.00
_cell.angle_gamma   90.00
#
_symmetry.space_group_name_H-M   'P 1'
#
loop_
_entity.id
_entity.type
_entity.pdbx_description
1 polymer ?
#
loop_
_entity_poly.entity_id
_entity_poly.type
_entity_poly.pdbx_seq_one_letter_code
_entity_poly.pdbx_strand_id
1 'polypeptide(L)'
;MWWLFKRIKWEITTIAFTFLIPFSSSIAAPHEGEQFSLKQPDGTTVPVLVWGDEFHQDVESPDGYTLVRDKDGWICYASLSADENEYISSGIRYNPQGRAPSLKKKMRIRLESIHKKVRKNKEVLGYMKLIEPESEQSLLYSPSPLDEGVETAEPRRVTGLTILIDFPDVKSTTTRETIENFCNQQGYTGNGNNGSAYDYFRDVSNGQMLYTNVVTQFITADNAKSYYDRGEGYAYVQELLTNILNKLKNQGFDMSQVTTSNNRVVALNVFYAGSASAGWANGLWPHAGSYRGGVTINGIGFSNYQLASLGSSPKLGTFVHENGHMLMHWADLYSYEDHSNGVGRWCVMNTINPATNPQQPNPYFRKLSGWITTTDITGNARGTVYEHTANSHSAYTYVRNTKEFYLIEARRRDGRSSGLPADGLLVWHVHTDGRNTDPGKGFPLVALVQADGKRDMERLVNSGDAGDPFRLNYNIRFNDLTNPAAKWHDGTGAGIDLAEISAPGQVMTFKIGPDAEVVSYNLSVVNGSGSGRYSPGEVVTISAPETGPGGTFLRWSSSTLSPSQTYSCSTTLVMGNGDATITANYTTPGTIPGTTQAEQSGYQQGTSASTATDSGGGQYVNFSATGAFIEFVVDVQTEDTSVLSYRISSSSNAVLKVRNMNSNTLIDSVAVTGTGFSQSWRTVNGNRVALTPGRQIWRLESSSGSFNLNWFLSKELFTLTVQNGTGSDSYAEGTSVPVRADSESGSFLRWSSSSQAVDQPYSSLSSIRLDSTDITITAHFCTLLSLPGVIEAESAGYLQGITTDISSDEGGGGILQIGNPGTLAEYLVKAPVAGIYGLSFRLASTEGARLVLRNMKNDIILDTINVPPTGGPQNWLSVEGRQITLDTAIAVWRIESVSGACNFNRFTVSATGSLLVVNGSGSGVYTTGTVVPIQAATPAEHWKYFTGWTSDASTLLSISDPSQPVTTVTVGDIPIIVTATYADSPTVGIIMPGGTDNVVTVNDTFFYDNGGNYYGYSNNFSGEITFNPVSEGLGIIMSFELFSLSLPGNMAADSFYVYSGSGDNKVLLDIFNGAALPQQIRSSSPDGRITVRFVSNGADSSAGWKIHLTSENLLSISSPNRIPLTFGIEAGRNGTLNFQLPRTEHVNIRLYDMRGRMVAVLCDARKLPGFYKIGLSGSKGSKLSRGFYAATLVAGSYRKNVAVHYR
;
A
#
# COMPACT_ATOMS: atom_id res chain seq x y z
N MET A 1 45.50 -81.54 24.98
CA MET A 1 46.89 -81.83 25.41
C MET A 1 47.58 -82.49 24.23
N TRP A 2 48.80 -82.04 23.89
CA TRP A 2 49.85 -82.89 23.30
C TRP A 2 49.46 -83.71 22.05
N TRP A 3 49.77 -83.35 20.81
CA TRP A 3 51.07 -83.07 20.19
C TRP A 3 50.66 -82.90 18.71
N LEU A 4 51.01 -81.83 18.01
CA LEU A 4 52.01 -81.95 16.95
C LEU A 4 52.57 -80.55 16.64
N PHE A 5 53.31 -80.03 17.60
CA PHE A 5 54.37 -79.05 17.35
C PHE A 5 55.69 -79.82 17.34
N LYS A 6 56.38 -79.92 16.20
CA LYS A 6 57.82 -79.59 16.09
C LYS A 6 58.44 -79.94 14.73
N ARG A 7 59.21 -78.95 14.25
CA ARG A 7 60.36 -78.91 13.32
C ARG A 7 59.97 -78.12 12.06
N ILE A 8 60.54 -76.95 11.78
CA ILE A 8 61.98 -76.64 11.70
C ILE A 8 62.28 -75.20 12.18
N LYS A 9 63.50 -75.01 12.70
CA LYS A 9 64.08 -73.77 13.23
C LYS A 9 64.71 -72.89 12.12
N TRP A 10 64.56 -71.57 12.31
CA TRP A 10 65.52 -70.46 12.10
C TRP A 10 66.06 -70.19 10.69
N GLU A 11 65.78 -68.98 10.17
CA GLU A 11 66.80 -67.93 10.05
C GLU A 11 66.18 -66.54 10.29
N ILE A 12 66.90 -65.73 11.06
CA ILE A 12 66.59 -64.35 11.39
C ILE A 12 67.17 -63.48 10.29
N THR A 13 66.33 -62.68 9.64
CA THR A 13 66.77 -61.45 8.95
C THR A 13 65.79 -60.35 9.34
N THR A 14 66.34 -59.30 9.92
CA THR A 14 65.65 -58.16 10.51
C THR A 14 64.65 -57.52 9.54
N ILE A 15 63.35 -57.74 9.76
CA ILE A 15 62.28 -56.92 9.18
C ILE A 15 61.64 -56.17 10.34
N ALA A 16 61.79 -54.84 10.32
CA ALA A 16 61.08 -53.94 11.23
C ALA A 16 59.57 -54.17 11.08
N PHE A 17 58.95 -54.79 12.09
CA PHE A 17 57.50 -54.84 12.23
C PHE A 17 57.02 -53.44 12.64
N THR A 18 56.82 -52.57 11.65
CA THR A 18 55.98 -51.40 11.82
C THR A 18 54.55 -51.92 12.03
N PHE A 19 54.06 -51.91 13.27
CA PHE A 19 52.65 -52.10 13.56
C PHE A 19 51.87 -50.96 12.89
N LEU A 20 51.42 -51.17 11.66
CA LEU A 20 50.41 -50.35 11.01
C LEU A 20 49.07 -50.66 11.69
N ILE A 21 48.78 -49.94 12.77
CA ILE A 21 47.46 -49.93 13.38
C ILE A 21 46.56 -49.09 12.45
N PRO A 22 45.48 -49.64 11.87
CA PRO A 22 44.55 -48.86 11.08
C PRO A 22 43.87 -47.82 11.98
N PHE A 23 43.97 -46.53 11.62
CA PHE A 23 43.19 -45.48 12.25
C PHE A 23 41.74 -45.57 11.75
N SER A 24 40.82 -46.06 12.59
CA SER A 24 39.39 -46.04 12.32
C SER A 24 38.88 -44.59 12.26
N SER A 25 38.09 -44.27 11.23
CA SER A 25 37.37 -42.99 11.17
C SER A 25 36.19 -43.06 12.14
N SER A 26 36.01 -42.03 12.97
CA SER A 26 34.83 -41.90 13.83
C SER A 26 33.58 -41.66 12.98
N ILE A 27 32.43 -42.20 13.41
CA ILE A 27 31.14 -42.14 12.69
C ILE A 27 30.07 -41.65 13.68
N ALA A 28 28.99 -41.04 13.19
CA ALA A 28 27.88 -40.52 13.98
C ALA A 28 26.72 -41.53 14.14
N ALA A 29 27.00 -42.83 13.95
CA ALA A 29 26.04 -43.92 14.04
C ALA A 29 26.34 -44.76 15.31
N PRO A 30 25.42 -45.63 15.77
CA PRO A 30 25.67 -46.44 16.95
C PRO A 30 26.87 -47.36 16.73
N HIS A 31 27.80 -47.33 17.69
CA HIS A 31 28.96 -48.19 17.77
C HIS A 31 28.67 -49.39 18.69
N GLU A 32 29.05 -50.58 18.22
CA GLU A 32 28.84 -51.85 18.94
C GLU A 32 30.17 -52.42 19.44
N GLY A 33 30.91 -51.62 20.23
CA GLY A 33 32.20 -52.02 20.76
C GLY A 33 33.31 -51.99 19.71
N GLU A 34 33.20 -51.09 18.73
CA GLU A 34 34.25 -50.86 17.75
C GLU A 34 35.50 -50.27 18.42
N GLN A 35 36.69 -50.66 17.93
CA GLN A 35 37.94 -50.22 18.51
C GLN A 35 38.37 -48.84 17.97
N PHE A 36 38.62 -47.91 18.90
CA PHE A 36 39.15 -46.56 18.64
C PHE A 36 40.45 -46.32 19.39
N SER A 37 41.20 -45.29 18.99
CA SER A 37 42.38 -44.80 19.71
C SER A 37 42.14 -43.38 20.18
N LEU A 38 41.97 -43.20 21.50
CA LEU A 38 41.75 -41.90 22.11
C LEU A 38 43.05 -41.29 22.65
N LYS A 39 43.20 -39.97 22.55
CA LYS A 39 44.45 -39.28 22.87
C LYS A 39 44.52 -38.85 24.35
N GLN A 40 45.69 -39.07 24.95
CA GLN A 40 46.07 -38.58 26.28
C GLN A 40 46.66 -37.16 26.22
N PRO A 41 46.70 -36.41 27.35
CA PRO A 41 47.28 -35.07 27.39
C PRO A 41 48.75 -34.98 26.95
N ASP A 42 49.54 -36.05 27.12
CA ASP A 42 50.94 -36.12 26.69
C ASP A 42 51.11 -36.48 25.20
N GLY A 43 50.00 -36.70 24.49
CA GLY A 43 49.97 -37.05 23.07
C GLY A 43 50.01 -38.55 22.78
N THR A 44 50.18 -39.41 23.77
CA THR A 44 50.05 -40.87 23.61
C THR A 44 48.59 -41.27 23.34
N THR A 45 48.35 -42.49 22.88
CA THR A 45 46.99 -42.99 22.59
C THR A 45 46.64 -44.22 23.40
N VAL A 46 45.35 -44.35 23.72
CA VAL A 46 44.77 -45.49 24.43
C VAL A 46 43.80 -46.21 23.49
N PRO A 47 43.96 -47.53 23.29
CA PRO A 47 42.95 -48.33 22.59
C PRO A 47 41.72 -48.48 23.49
N VAL A 48 40.54 -48.21 22.93
CA VAL A 48 39.25 -48.31 23.62
C VAL A 48 38.22 -48.97 22.71
N LEU A 49 37.18 -49.57 23.30
CA LEU A 49 35.96 -50.01 22.63
C LEU A 49 34.87 -48.98 22.93
N VAL A 50 34.20 -48.46 21.90
CA VAL A 50 33.14 -47.47 22.06
C VAL A 50 31.79 -48.13 21.84
N TRP A 51 30.87 -47.91 22.77
CA TRP A 51 29.47 -48.30 22.70
C TRP A 51 28.59 -47.05 22.73
N GLY A 52 27.48 -47.05 22.01
CA GLY A 52 26.58 -45.88 21.92
C GLY A 52 26.87 -45.02 20.69
N ASP A 53 26.44 -43.77 20.70
CA ASP A 53 26.27 -42.95 19.49
C ASP A 53 26.83 -41.52 19.67
N GLU A 54 26.40 -40.57 18.84
CA GLU A 54 26.82 -39.18 18.89
C GLU A 54 26.23 -38.38 20.07
N PHE A 55 25.24 -38.92 20.80
CA PHE A 55 24.59 -38.28 21.94
C PHE A 55 25.02 -38.85 23.29
N HIS A 56 25.38 -40.14 23.38
CA HIS A 56 25.99 -40.74 24.58
C HIS A 56 26.88 -41.92 24.21
N GLN A 57 28.03 -42.05 24.90
CA GLN A 57 28.94 -43.18 24.70
C GLN A 57 29.42 -43.77 26.02
N ASP A 58 29.44 -45.10 26.06
CA ASP A 58 30.19 -45.87 27.03
C ASP A 58 31.52 -46.29 26.42
N VAL A 59 32.62 -45.80 26.99
CA VAL A 59 33.97 -46.11 26.53
C VAL A 59 34.57 -47.17 27.45
N GLU A 60 35.00 -48.29 26.87
CA GLU A 60 35.62 -49.39 27.59
C GLU A 60 37.05 -49.62 27.13
N SER A 61 37.89 -50.18 28.00
CA SER A 61 39.15 -50.77 27.57
C SER A 61 38.90 -52.11 26.86
N PRO A 62 39.82 -52.59 25.99
CA PRO A 62 39.70 -53.91 25.35
C PRO A 62 39.57 -55.09 26.33
N ASP A 63 40.02 -54.93 27.58
CA ASP A 63 39.89 -55.91 28.65
C ASP A 63 38.62 -55.72 29.52
N GLY A 64 37.73 -54.78 29.14
CA GLY A 64 36.35 -54.67 29.64
C GLY A 64 36.12 -53.73 30.83
N TYR A 65 37.06 -52.83 31.14
CA TYR A 65 36.85 -51.80 32.17
C TYR A 65 36.25 -50.54 31.56
N THR A 66 35.23 -49.97 32.20
CA THR A 66 34.68 -48.67 31.81
C THR A 66 35.70 -47.56 32.09
N LEU A 67 35.84 -46.61 31.16
CA LEU A 67 36.82 -45.53 31.19
C LEU A 67 36.14 -44.15 31.19
N VAL A 68 36.81 -43.17 31.80
CA VAL A 68 36.37 -41.75 31.81
C VAL A 68 37.57 -40.83 31.64
N ARG A 69 37.35 -39.57 31.25
CA ARG A 69 38.35 -38.50 31.42
C ARG A 69 38.32 -37.91 32.81
N ASP A 70 39.48 -37.83 33.46
CA ASP A 70 39.66 -37.11 34.71
C ASP A 70 39.79 -35.60 34.46
N LYS A 71 39.77 -34.80 35.54
CA LYS A 71 39.86 -33.32 35.50
C LYS A 71 41.16 -32.80 34.86
N ASP A 72 42.23 -33.58 34.86
CA ASP A 72 43.51 -33.26 34.22
C ASP A 72 43.59 -33.76 32.77
N GLY A 73 42.47 -34.28 32.23
CA GLY A 73 42.31 -34.75 30.86
C GLY A 73 42.79 -36.18 30.63
N TRP A 74 43.39 -36.84 31.62
CA TRP A 74 43.87 -38.22 31.49
C TRP A 74 42.72 -39.22 31.48
N ILE A 75 42.85 -40.27 30.66
CA ILE A 75 41.89 -41.38 30.64
C ILE A 75 42.18 -42.30 31.84
N CYS A 76 41.19 -42.41 32.72
CA CYS A 76 41.24 -43.16 33.97
C CYS A 76 40.17 -44.25 33.99
N TYR A 77 40.36 -45.25 34.85
CA TYR A 77 39.28 -46.21 35.15
C TYR A 77 38.10 -45.47 35.78
N ALA A 78 36.89 -45.84 35.38
CA ALA A 78 35.65 -45.33 35.96
C ALA A 78 35.36 -45.98 37.32
N SER A 79 34.64 -45.25 38.17
CA SER A 79 33.79 -45.76 39.25
C SER A 79 32.38 -45.18 39.08
N LEU A 80 31.38 -45.75 39.75
CA LEU A 80 30.05 -45.15 39.80
C LEU A 80 29.96 -44.14 40.95
N SER A 81 29.22 -43.05 40.76
CA SER A 81 28.81 -42.16 41.85
C SER A 81 27.96 -42.92 42.89
N ALA A 82 27.81 -42.35 44.09
CA ALA A 82 27.05 -43.00 45.17
C ALA A 82 25.58 -43.29 44.82
N ASP A 83 25.00 -42.51 43.90
CA ASP A 83 23.64 -42.68 43.35
C ASP A 83 23.61 -43.47 42.03
N GLU A 84 24.77 -43.90 41.54
CA GLU A 84 24.98 -44.62 40.27
C GLU A 84 24.56 -43.86 39.01
N ASN A 85 24.36 -42.54 39.12
CA ASN A 85 23.91 -41.71 38.00
C ASN A 85 25.05 -41.25 37.09
N GLU A 86 26.29 -41.24 37.58
CA GLU A 86 27.44 -40.70 36.85
C GLU A 86 28.64 -41.65 36.90
N TYR A 87 29.43 -41.62 35.82
CA TYR A 87 30.78 -42.16 35.85
C TYR A 87 31.69 -41.12 36.48
N ILE A 88 32.38 -41.50 37.55
CA ILE A 88 33.39 -40.67 38.21
C ILE A 88 34.77 -41.25 37.97
N SER A 89 35.78 -40.41 37.80
CA SER A 89 37.16 -40.87 37.70
C SER A 89 37.57 -41.55 39.01
N SER A 90 38.17 -42.73 38.92
CA SER A 90 38.85 -43.37 40.06
C SER A 90 40.17 -42.71 40.43
N GLY A 91 40.68 -41.78 39.59
CA GLY A 91 42.03 -41.22 39.69
C GLY A 91 43.14 -42.17 39.24
N ILE A 92 42.81 -43.42 38.90
CA ILE A 92 43.77 -44.42 38.42
C ILE A 92 43.83 -44.33 36.90
N ARG A 93 44.97 -43.85 36.37
CA ARG A 93 45.20 -43.77 34.92
C ARG A 93 45.18 -45.15 34.29
N TYR A 94 44.49 -45.28 33.16
CA TYR A 94 44.44 -46.54 32.43
C TYR A 94 45.82 -46.83 31.83
N ASN A 95 46.34 -48.04 32.12
CA ASN A 95 47.58 -48.53 31.54
C ASN A 95 47.33 -49.97 31.03
N PRO A 96 47.30 -50.20 29.70
CA PRO A 96 47.03 -51.52 29.13
C PRO A 96 48.10 -52.58 29.48
N GLN A 97 49.28 -52.15 29.94
CA GLN A 97 50.38 -53.04 30.37
C GLN A 97 50.53 -53.09 31.90
N GLY A 98 49.68 -52.35 32.63
CA GLY A 98 49.71 -52.27 34.09
C GLY A 98 49.00 -53.45 34.77
N ARG A 99 49.20 -53.60 36.08
CA ARG A 99 48.45 -54.59 36.87
C ARG A 99 46.97 -54.18 36.93
N ALA A 100 46.08 -55.14 36.65
CA ALA A 100 44.63 -54.92 36.66
C ALA A 100 44.15 -54.36 38.01
N PRO A 101 43.38 -53.26 38.04
CA PRO A 101 42.85 -52.70 39.28
C PRO A 101 41.69 -53.57 39.81
N SER A 102 41.47 -53.51 41.13
CA SER A 102 40.34 -54.17 41.81
C SER A 102 39.02 -53.42 41.59
N LEU A 103 38.65 -53.15 40.33
CA LEU A 103 37.42 -52.46 39.93
C LEU A 103 36.49 -53.42 39.17
N LYS A 104 35.18 -53.13 39.18
CA LYS A 104 34.18 -53.92 38.43
C LYS A 104 34.27 -53.60 36.94
N LYS A 105 34.18 -54.63 36.10
CA LYS A 105 34.14 -54.52 34.63
C LYS A 105 32.72 -54.22 34.14
N LYS A 106 32.60 -53.64 32.94
CA LYS A 106 31.34 -53.30 32.27
C LYS A 106 30.35 -52.55 33.17
N MET A 107 30.86 -51.58 33.93
CA MET A 107 30.00 -50.72 34.74
C MET A 107 29.18 -49.82 33.83
N ARG A 108 27.91 -49.64 34.18
CA ARG A 108 26.96 -48.76 33.51
C ARG A 108 26.25 -47.88 34.52
N ILE A 109 26.06 -46.61 34.17
CA ILE A 109 25.20 -45.69 34.93
C ILE A 109 23.73 -46.07 34.72
N ARG A 110 22.85 -45.52 35.57
CA ARG A 110 21.39 -45.74 35.42
C ARG A 110 20.89 -45.30 34.05
N LEU A 111 19.94 -46.08 33.53
CA LEU A 111 19.27 -45.83 32.25
C LEU A 111 18.67 -44.41 32.18
N GLU A 112 17.99 -43.96 33.25
CA GLU A 112 17.43 -42.61 33.33
C GLU A 112 18.49 -41.49 33.17
N SER A 113 19.72 -41.70 33.65
CA SER A 113 20.82 -40.75 33.50
C SER A 113 21.33 -40.70 32.06
N ILE A 114 21.39 -41.86 31.39
CA ILE A 114 21.70 -41.94 29.96
C ILE A 114 20.67 -41.12 29.18
N HIS A 115 19.37 -41.33 29.44
CA HIS A 115 18.28 -40.61 28.76
C HIS A 115 18.38 -39.09 29.00
N LYS A 116 18.78 -38.66 30.21
CA LYS A 116 18.97 -37.24 30.52
C LYS A 116 20.13 -36.64 29.71
N LYS A 117 21.25 -37.36 29.57
CA LYS A 117 22.41 -36.92 28.79
C LYS A 117 22.11 -36.86 27.30
N VAL A 118 21.45 -37.89 26.77
CA VAL A 118 21.02 -37.94 25.36
C VAL A 118 20.07 -36.80 25.04
N ARG A 119 19.02 -36.57 25.85
CA ARG A 119 18.10 -35.44 25.65
C ARG A 119 18.83 -34.10 25.66
N LYS A 120 19.74 -33.91 26.62
CA LYS A 120 20.56 -32.69 26.70
C LYS A 120 21.39 -32.49 25.43
N ASN A 121 22.08 -33.52 24.96
CA ASN A 121 22.93 -33.41 23.77
C ASN A 121 22.11 -33.19 22.49
N LYS A 122 20.95 -33.84 22.34
CA LYS A 122 20.00 -33.57 21.25
C LYS A 122 19.51 -32.13 21.25
N GLU A 123 19.20 -31.57 22.41
CA GLU A 123 18.76 -30.17 22.55
C GLU A 123 19.89 -29.19 22.19
N VAL A 124 21.11 -29.45 22.69
CA VAL A 124 22.30 -28.66 22.38
C VAL A 124 22.61 -28.67 20.89
N LEU A 125 22.53 -29.84 20.25
CA LEU A 125 22.76 -30.00 18.81
C LEU A 125 21.57 -29.55 17.96
N GLY A 126 20.36 -29.38 18.54
CA GLY A 126 19.16 -29.01 17.79
C GLY A 126 18.58 -30.13 16.95
N TYR A 127 18.86 -31.40 17.29
CA TYR A 127 18.54 -32.56 16.47
C TYR A 127 17.04 -32.73 16.18
N MET A 128 16.14 -32.41 17.13
CA MET A 128 14.70 -32.52 16.87
C MET A 128 14.23 -31.64 15.70
N LYS A 129 14.85 -30.47 15.51
CA LYS A 129 14.54 -29.57 14.39
C LYS A 129 15.06 -30.09 13.05
N LEU A 130 16.04 -30.99 13.06
CA LEU A 130 16.60 -31.62 11.86
C LEU A 130 15.59 -32.59 11.22
N ILE A 131 14.87 -33.35 12.07
CA ILE A 131 13.98 -34.45 11.68
C ILE A 131 12.49 -34.08 11.69
N GLU A 132 12.13 -32.87 12.13
CA GLU A 132 10.77 -32.35 12.06
C GLU A 132 10.50 -31.74 10.67
N PRO A 133 9.43 -32.16 9.96
CA PRO A 133 9.05 -31.50 8.72
C PRO A 133 8.57 -30.07 9.01
N GLU A 134 9.18 -29.05 8.37
CA GLU A 134 8.68 -27.67 8.44
C GLU A 134 7.25 -27.63 7.89
N SER A 135 6.33 -26.96 8.60
CA SER A 135 4.88 -26.95 8.32
C SER A 135 4.47 -26.45 6.93
N GLU A 136 5.39 -25.88 6.15
CA GLU A 136 5.18 -25.45 4.75
C GLU A 136 5.99 -26.26 3.71
N GLN A 137 6.87 -27.17 4.13
CA GLN A 137 7.65 -28.03 3.21
C GLN A 137 6.87 -29.27 2.71
N SER A 138 5.63 -29.47 3.17
CA SER A 138 4.71 -30.48 2.61
C SER A 138 4.35 -30.22 1.13
N LEU A 139 4.62 -29.00 0.63
CA LEU A 139 4.49 -28.64 -0.80
C LEU A 139 5.76 -28.91 -1.63
N LEU A 140 6.90 -29.23 -1.01
CA LEU A 140 8.16 -29.58 -1.71
C LEU A 140 8.38 -31.11 -1.81
N TYR A 141 7.50 -31.91 -1.21
CA TYR A 141 7.65 -33.36 -1.04
C TYR A 141 6.39 -34.17 -1.36
N SER A 142 5.33 -33.56 -1.91
CA SER A 142 4.21 -34.31 -2.48
C SER A 142 4.43 -34.55 -3.97
N PRO A 143 4.70 -35.78 -4.44
CA PRO A 143 4.20 -36.14 -5.76
C PRO A 143 2.68 -36.05 -5.69
N SER A 144 2.07 -35.33 -6.63
CA SER A 144 0.63 -35.50 -6.88
C SER A 144 0.36 -37.00 -7.05
N PRO A 145 -0.79 -37.53 -6.57
CA PRO A 145 -1.18 -38.88 -6.93
C PRO A 145 -1.09 -39.00 -8.45
N LEU A 146 -0.32 -40.00 -8.90
CA LEU A 146 -0.14 -40.31 -10.30
C LEU A 146 -1.54 -40.52 -10.90
N ASP A 147 -2.02 -39.54 -11.65
CA ASP A 147 -2.98 -39.79 -12.71
C ASP A 147 -2.33 -40.82 -13.64
N GLU A 148 -3.06 -41.91 -13.93
CA GLU A 148 -2.66 -42.85 -14.96
C GLU A 148 -2.55 -42.10 -16.29
N GLY A 149 -1.32 -41.72 -16.67
CA GLY A 149 -1.04 -41.14 -17.99
C GLY A 149 -0.03 -40.00 -18.09
N VAL A 150 0.67 -39.58 -17.02
CA VAL A 150 1.61 -38.44 -17.11
C VAL A 150 3.07 -38.92 -17.24
N GLU A 151 3.77 -38.40 -18.25
CA GLU A 151 5.20 -38.59 -18.50
C GLU A 151 6.05 -38.31 -17.25
N THR A 152 7.12 -39.09 -17.08
CA THR A 152 8.03 -39.10 -15.93
C THR A 152 8.40 -37.70 -15.44
N ALA A 153 8.04 -37.36 -14.20
CA ALA A 153 8.51 -36.14 -13.55
C ALA A 153 10.04 -36.06 -13.62
N GLU A 154 10.57 -34.92 -14.06
CA GLU A 154 12.02 -34.67 -14.13
C GLU A 154 12.70 -34.93 -12.77
N PRO A 155 13.89 -35.55 -12.74
CA PRO A 155 14.55 -35.93 -11.50
C PRO A 155 14.97 -34.69 -10.71
N ARG A 156 14.73 -34.71 -9.39
CA ARG A 156 15.07 -33.60 -8.49
C ARG A 156 16.58 -33.45 -8.39
N ARG A 157 17.08 -32.24 -8.66
CA ARG A 157 18.50 -31.89 -8.57
C ARG A 157 18.74 -31.05 -7.32
N VAL A 158 19.65 -31.51 -6.46
CA VAL A 158 20.08 -30.77 -5.27
C VAL A 158 21.59 -30.71 -5.24
N THR A 159 22.14 -29.51 -5.10
CA THR A 159 23.57 -29.27 -4.93
C THR A 159 23.84 -28.82 -3.49
N GLY A 160 24.46 -29.68 -2.68
CA GLY A 160 24.94 -29.36 -1.34
C GLY A 160 26.23 -28.54 -1.33
N LEU A 161 26.62 -28.04 -0.16
CA LEU A 161 27.90 -27.38 0.08
C LEU A 161 28.78 -28.29 0.96
N THR A 162 29.94 -28.70 0.48
CA THR A 162 30.93 -29.45 1.28
C THR A 162 32.13 -28.59 1.61
N ILE A 163 32.29 -28.24 2.89
CA ILE A 163 33.39 -27.44 3.41
C ILE A 163 34.50 -28.34 3.91
N LEU A 164 35.73 -28.07 3.48
CA LEU A 164 36.94 -28.76 3.93
C LEU A 164 37.74 -27.89 4.91
N ILE A 165 38.02 -28.42 6.10
CA ILE A 165 38.69 -27.71 7.19
C ILE A 165 40.03 -28.37 7.50
N ASP A 166 41.08 -27.54 7.52
CA ASP A 166 42.37 -27.88 8.12
C ASP A 166 42.55 -27.15 9.45
N PHE A 167 43.44 -27.63 10.30
CA PHE A 167 43.88 -26.91 11.50
C PHE A 167 45.32 -26.41 11.33
N PRO A 168 45.79 -25.46 12.15
CA PRO A 168 47.19 -25.03 12.16
C PRO A 168 48.17 -26.19 12.45
N ASP A 169 47.79 -27.12 13.33
CA ASP A 169 48.61 -28.24 13.83
C ASP A 169 48.28 -29.59 13.17
N VAL A 170 47.13 -29.71 12.50
CA VAL A 170 46.69 -30.95 11.84
C VAL A 170 46.20 -30.63 10.43
N LYS A 171 46.84 -31.25 9.43
CA LYS A 171 46.51 -31.08 8.00
C LYS A 171 45.88 -32.33 7.42
N SER A 172 44.98 -32.14 6.47
CA SER A 172 44.34 -33.23 5.73
C SER A 172 45.34 -33.91 4.81
N THR A 173 45.27 -35.24 4.76
CA THR A 173 46.10 -36.05 3.85
C THR A 173 45.37 -36.36 2.53
N THR A 174 44.04 -36.19 2.52
CA THR A 174 43.18 -36.38 1.35
C THR A 174 43.06 -35.08 0.55
N THR A 175 43.14 -35.14 -0.77
CA THR A 175 43.04 -33.95 -1.64
C THR A 175 41.59 -33.49 -1.83
N ARG A 176 41.39 -32.21 -2.15
CA ARG A 176 40.07 -31.68 -2.53
C ARG A 176 39.45 -32.48 -3.67
N GLU A 177 40.22 -32.78 -4.71
CA GLU A 177 39.77 -33.54 -5.88
C GLU A 177 39.28 -34.93 -5.50
N THR A 178 39.93 -35.60 -4.53
CA THR A 178 39.46 -36.89 -4.03
C THR A 178 38.06 -36.77 -3.40
N ILE A 179 37.80 -35.68 -2.67
CA ILE A 179 36.50 -35.43 -2.04
C ILE A 179 35.44 -34.99 -3.06
N GLU A 180 35.82 -34.16 -4.03
CA GLU A 180 34.96 -33.79 -5.17
C GLU A 180 34.50 -35.05 -5.92
N ASN A 181 35.42 -35.97 -6.22
CA ASN A 181 35.11 -37.24 -6.87
C ASN A 181 34.26 -38.14 -5.96
N PHE A 182 34.58 -38.23 -4.67
CA PHE A 182 33.77 -38.97 -3.70
C PHE A 182 32.32 -38.45 -3.62
N CYS A 183 32.10 -37.14 -3.73
CA CYS A 183 30.77 -36.57 -3.72
C CYS A 183 30.03 -36.72 -5.06
N ASN A 184 30.72 -36.51 -6.19
CA ASN A 184 30.06 -36.20 -7.47
C ASN A 184 30.36 -37.15 -8.62
N GLN A 185 31.49 -37.87 -8.59
CA GLN A 185 31.93 -38.66 -9.76
C GLN A 185 31.03 -39.88 -9.95
N GLN A 186 30.40 -39.98 -11.11
CA GLN A 186 29.63 -41.17 -11.47
C GLN A 186 30.54 -42.39 -11.60
N GLY A 187 30.15 -43.50 -10.98
CA GLY A 187 30.93 -44.74 -10.97
C GLY A 187 32.21 -44.64 -10.15
N TYR A 188 32.28 -43.76 -9.15
CA TYR A 188 33.45 -43.61 -8.29
C TYR A 188 33.82 -44.92 -7.57
N THR A 189 35.09 -45.35 -7.64
CA THR A 189 35.59 -46.57 -6.98
C THR A 189 36.66 -46.30 -5.93
N GLY A 190 36.98 -45.03 -5.69
CA GLY A 190 38.04 -44.65 -4.75
C GLY A 190 37.73 -45.12 -3.33
N ASN A 191 38.77 -45.51 -2.59
CA ASN A 191 38.68 -46.02 -1.21
C ASN A 191 37.78 -47.26 -1.05
N GLY A 192 37.54 -48.00 -2.14
CA GLY A 192 36.69 -49.19 -2.14
C GLY A 192 35.19 -48.89 -2.01
N ASN A 193 34.78 -47.64 -2.21
CA ASN A 193 33.37 -47.25 -2.21
C ASN A 193 32.64 -47.79 -3.45
N ASN A 194 31.38 -48.16 -3.27
CA ASN A 194 30.48 -48.50 -4.36
C ASN A 194 29.81 -47.22 -4.90
N GLY A 195 30.50 -46.46 -5.73
CA GLY A 195 30.03 -45.18 -6.27
C GLY A 195 30.33 -43.98 -5.39
N SER A 196 29.90 -42.81 -5.85
CA SER A 196 29.93 -41.53 -5.12
C SER A 196 28.65 -41.32 -4.30
N ALA A 197 28.60 -40.24 -3.53
CA ALA A 197 27.36 -39.80 -2.88
C ALA A 197 26.25 -39.55 -3.93
N TYR A 198 26.61 -38.97 -5.09
CA TYR A 198 25.72 -38.85 -6.24
C TYR A 198 25.18 -40.21 -6.71
N ASP A 199 26.06 -41.20 -6.92
CA ASP A 199 25.62 -42.53 -7.34
C ASP A 199 24.69 -43.16 -6.31
N TYR A 200 25.00 -43.05 -5.02
CA TYR A 200 24.16 -43.60 -3.96
C TYR A 200 22.74 -43.05 -4.02
N PHE A 201 22.56 -41.72 -3.96
CA PHE A 201 21.23 -41.11 -3.97
C PHE A 201 20.49 -41.37 -5.28
N ARG A 202 21.19 -41.41 -6.42
CA ARG A 202 20.59 -41.79 -7.71
C ARG A 202 20.10 -43.24 -7.67
N ASP A 203 20.90 -44.18 -7.16
CA ASP A 203 20.57 -45.61 -7.16
C ASP A 203 19.39 -45.91 -6.22
N VAL A 204 19.39 -45.36 -5.00
CA VAL A 204 18.33 -45.65 -4.01
C VAL A 204 17.01 -44.94 -4.30
N SER A 205 17.03 -43.89 -5.13
CA SER A 205 15.85 -43.12 -5.55
C SER A 205 15.28 -43.50 -6.91
N ASN A 206 15.82 -44.54 -7.56
CA ASN A 206 15.48 -44.89 -8.94
C ASN A 206 15.70 -43.75 -9.94
N GLY A 207 16.78 -42.98 -9.75
CA GLY A 207 17.11 -41.83 -10.56
C GLY A 207 16.34 -40.55 -10.24
N GLN A 208 15.38 -40.58 -9.31
CA GLN A 208 14.54 -39.43 -8.97
C GLN A 208 15.26 -38.35 -8.15
N MET A 209 16.40 -38.66 -7.52
CA MET A 209 17.22 -37.71 -6.76
C MET A 209 18.65 -37.69 -7.29
N LEU A 210 19.07 -36.52 -7.79
CA LEU A 210 20.42 -36.24 -8.27
C LEU A 210 21.11 -35.29 -7.28
N TYR A 211 21.87 -35.87 -6.36
CA TYR A 211 22.55 -35.12 -5.31
C TYR A 211 24.03 -34.89 -5.62
N THR A 212 24.42 -33.65 -5.86
CA THR A 212 25.83 -33.24 -6.04
C THR A 212 26.26 -32.29 -4.93
N ASN A 213 27.54 -31.95 -4.85
CA ASN A 213 28.09 -31.02 -3.88
C ASN A 213 29.10 -30.07 -4.52
N VAL A 214 29.11 -28.81 -4.09
CA VAL A 214 30.25 -27.91 -4.32
C VAL A 214 31.27 -28.16 -3.22
N VAL A 215 32.47 -28.65 -3.56
CA VAL A 215 33.54 -28.87 -2.58
C VAL A 215 34.50 -27.68 -2.53
N THR A 216 34.65 -27.06 -1.35
CA THR A 216 35.53 -25.91 -1.16
C THR A 216 37.02 -26.28 -1.25
N GLN A 217 37.88 -25.26 -1.38
CA GLN A 217 39.29 -25.42 -0.98
C GLN A 217 39.39 -25.65 0.53
N PHE A 218 40.54 -26.18 1.00
CA PHE A 218 40.79 -26.32 2.43
C PHE A 218 40.90 -24.94 3.10
N ILE A 219 40.05 -24.73 4.10
CA ILE A 219 40.05 -23.51 4.92
C ILE A 219 40.71 -23.86 6.26
N THR A 220 41.82 -23.18 6.59
CA THR A 220 42.49 -23.42 7.88
C THR A 220 41.75 -22.70 9.01
N ALA A 221 41.38 -23.41 10.07
CA ALA A 221 40.79 -22.89 11.30
C ALA A 221 41.76 -21.98 12.06
N ASP A 222 41.25 -21.16 12.96
CA ASP A 222 42.06 -20.17 13.70
C ASP A 222 42.91 -20.81 14.80
N ASN A 223 42.37 -21.83 15.48
CA ASN A 223 43.03 -22.51 16.58
C ASN A 223 43.44 -23.95 16.21
N ALA A 224 44.35 -24.51 17.00
CA ALA A 224 44.75 -25.92 16.91
C ALA A 224 43.55 -26.87 17.05
N LYS A 225 43.61 -28.07 16.46
CA LYS A 225 42.52 -29.06 16.50
C LYS A 225 42.09 -29.36 17.95
N SER A 226 43.06 -29.48 18.86
CA SER A 226 42.82 -29.75 20.28
C SER A 226 41.99 -28.68 20.99
N TYR A 227 41.97 -27.44 20.50
CA TYR A 227 41.12 -26.37 21.03
C TYR A 227 39.64 -26.65 20.75
N TYR A 228 39.32 -27.13 19.54
CA TYR A 228 37.96 -27.44 19.14
C TYR A 228 37.50 -28.84 19.61
N ASP A 229 38.45 -29.74 19.83
CA ASP A 229 38.23 -31.13 20.27
C ASP A 229 38.32 -31.31 21.81
N ARG A 230 38.27 -30.23 22.60
CA ARG A 230 38.28 -30.30 24.07
C ARG A 230 36.86 -30.57 24.60
N GLY A 231 36.68 -31.64 25.36
CA GLY A 231 35.40 -32.31 25.63
C GLY A 231 34.36 -31.58 26.50
N GLU A 232 34.21 -30.26 26.37
CA GLU A 232 33.22 -29.44 27.09
C GLU A 232 32.01 -29.09 26.17
N GLY A 233 31.35 -30.12 25.62
CA GLY A 233 30.19 -29.96 24.72
C GLY A 233 30.54 -29.48 23.31
N TYR A 234 29.59 -28.80 22.65
CA TYR A 234 29.65 -28.47 21.20
C TYR A 234 29.77 -26.96 20.90
N ALA A 235 30.00 -26.11 21.91
CA ALA A 235 30.12 -24.66 21.70
C ALA A 235 31.31 -24.30 20.80
N TYR A 236 32.44 -25.00 20.96
CA TYR A 236 33.62 -24.79 20.11
C TYR A 236 33.42 -25.26 18.67
N VAL A 237 32.50 -26.20 18.43
CA VAL A 237 32.10 -26.58 17.07
C VAL A 237 31.32 -25.44 16.40
N GLN A 238 30.40 -24.80 17.12
CA GLN A 238 29.67 -23.62 16.61
C GLN A 238 30.61 -22.44 16.35
N GLU A 239 31.63 -22.24 17.21
CA GLU A 239 32.71 -21.27 16.99
C GLU A 239 33.50 -21.61 15.72
N LEU A 240 33.93 -22.86 15.55
CA LEU A 240 34.65 -23.32 14.36
C LEU A 240 33.85 -23.05 13.08
N LEU A 241 32.58 -23.48 13.04
CA LEU A 241 31.71 -23.26 11.88
C LEU A 241 31.52 -21.77 11.58
N THR A 242 31.31 -20.95 12.61
CA THR A 242 31.17 -19.49 12.44
C THR A 242 32.41 -18.87 11.83
N ASN A 243 33.60 -19.24 12.31
CA ASN A 243 34.85 -18.70 11.79
C ASN A 243 35.08 -19.14 10.34
N ILE A 244 34.83 -20.42 10.03
CA ILE A 244 35.01 -20.97 8.69
C ILE A 244 34.03 -20.37 7.69
N LEU A 245 32.74 -20.24 8.06
CA LEU A 245 31.73 -19.61 7.20
C LEU A 245 32.02 -18.13 6.97
N ASN A 246 32.53 -17.40 7.96
CA ASN A 246 32.99 -16.02 7.77
C ASN A 246 34.20 -15.94 6.83
N LYS A 247 35.16 -16.88 6.92
CA LYS A 247 36.27 -16.96 5.96
C LYS A 247 35.77 -17.24 4.54
N LEU A 248 34.84 -18.18 4.39
CA LEU A 248 34.22 -18.50 3.11
C LEU A 248 33.46 -17.29 2.51
N LYS A 249 32.74 -16.54 3.34
CA LYS A 249 32.10 -15.27 2.99
C LYS A 249 33.12 -14.25 2.48
N ASN A 250 34.21 -14.05 3.21
CA ASN A 250 35.24 -13.08 2.86
C ASN A 250 36.02 -13.46 1.59
N GLN A 251 36.03 -14.75 1.24
CA GLN A 251 36.54 -15.25 -0.05
C GLN A 251 35.59 -14.99 -1.22
N GLY A 252 34.38 -14.46 -0.97
CA GLY A 252 33.40 -14.15 -2.01
C GLY A 252 32.75 -15.39 -2.61
N PHE A 253 32.49 -16.43 -1.81
CA PHE A 253 31.86 -17.66 -2.30
C PHE A 253 30.52 -17.39 -3.00
N ASP A 254 30.37 -17.96 -4.19
CA ASP A 254 29.18 -17.80 -5.03
C ASP A 254 28.06 -18.76 -4.59
N MET A 255 27.07 -18.22 -3.88
CA MET A 255 25.93 -18.98 -3.38
C MET A 255 24.98 -19.48 -4.48
N SER A 256 25.11 -19.02 -5.73
CA SER A 256 24.27 -19.52 -6.84
C SER A 256 24.59 -20.97 -7.22
N GLN A 257 25.75 -21.48 -6.79
CA GLN A 257 26.21 -22.84 -7.07
C GLN A 257 25.54 -23.91 -6.21
N VAL A 258 24.85 -23.53 -5.14
CA VAL A 258 24.25 -24.46 -4.17
C VAL A 258 22.74 -24.30 -4.13
N THR A 259 22.02 -25.40 -3.89
CA THR A 259 20.57 -25.38 -3.76
C THR A 259 20.18 -24.75 -2.43
N THR A 260 19.23 -23.83 -2.48
CA THR A 260 18.69 -23.14 -1.31
C THR A 260 17.19 -23.33 -1.20
N SER A 261 16.68 -23.29 0.02
CA SER A 261 15.26 -23.25 0.35
C SER A 261 15.06 -22.30 1.51
N ASN A 262 14.03 -21.45 1.46
CA ASN A 262 13.75 -20.43 2.50
C ASN A 262 14.97 -19.57 2.86
N ASN A 263 15.74 -19.14 1.85
CA ASN A 263 17.02 -18.41 2.00
C ASN A 263 18.06 -19.14 2.85
N ARG A 264 18.09 -20.48 2.83
CA ARG A 264 19.10 -21.30 3.51
C ARG A 264 19.64 -22.40 2.61
N VAL A 265 20.91 -22.76 2.79
CA VAL A 265 21.49 -23.93 2.12
C VAL A 265 20.80 -25.21 2.59
N VAL A 266 20.38 -26.05 1.64
CA VAL A 266 19.61 -27.28 1.92
C VAL A 266 20.46 -28.36 2.60
N ALA A 267 21.73 -28.51 2.21
CA ALA A 267 22.65 -29.48 2.81
C ALA A 267 24.05 -28.87 2.98
N LEU A 268 24.49 -28.74 4.24
CA LEU A 268 25.84 -28.29 4.59
C LEU A 268 26.64 -29.47 5.15
N ASN A 269 27.65 -29.90 4.40
CA ASN A 269 28.58 -30.97 4.77
C ASN A 269 29.91 -30.37 5.23
N VAL A 270 30.44 -30.86 6.36
CA VAL A 270 31.69 -30.34 6.92
C VAL A 270 32.66 -31.48 7.20
N PHE A 271 33.80 -31.45 6.52
CA PHE A 271 34.90 -32.37 6.74
C PHE A 271 36.08 -31.65 7.39
N TYR A 272 36.67 -32.21 8.44
CA TYR A 272 37.81 -31.62 9.14
C TYR A 272 39.02 -32.56 9.22
N ALA A 273 40.24 -32.02 9.24
CA ALA A 273 41.46 -32.82 9.28
C ALA A 273 41.67 -33.62 10.58
N GLY A 274 42.06 -34.89 10.44
CA GLY A 274 42.43 -35.79 11.56
C GLY A 274 41.23 -36.40 12.29
N SER A 275 41.47 -37.35 13.20
CA SER A 275 40.41 -38.10 13.88
C SER A 275 39.84 -37.39 15.11
N ALA A 276 38.56 -37.61 15.45
CA ALA A 276 38.00 -37.20 16.74
C ALA A 276 38.74 -37.90 17.88
N SER A 277 39.26 -37.12 18.83
CA SER A 277 40.12 -37.63 19.90
C SER A 277 39.59 -37.32 21.30
N ALA A 278 38.56 -36.47 21.41
CA ALA A 278 37.84 -36.19 22.65
C ALA A 278 37.25 -37.46 23.27
N GLY A 279 36.54 -38.26 22.46
CA GLY A 279 35.70 -39.38 22.91
C GLY A 279 34.47 -38.92 23.69
N TRP A 280 33.64 -39.87 24.14
CA TRP A 280 32.46 -39.64 24.98
C TRP A 280 31.43 -38.66 24.39
N ALA A 281 31.17 -38.72 23.08
CA ALA A 281 30.18 -37.85 22.42
C ALA A 281 30.40 -36.34 22.70
N ASN A 282 31.63 -35.85 22.47
CA ASN A 282 31.99 -34.46 22.73
C ASN A 282 32.94 -33.90 21.64
N GLY A 283 33.01 -32.57 21.56
CA GLY A 283 33.96 -31.86 20.71
C GLY A 283 33.75 -32.15 19.23
N LEU A 284 34.83 -32.53 18.53
CA LEU A 284 34.77 -32.84 17.10
C LEU A 284 34.26 -34.26 16.81
N TRP A 285 33.78 -35.01 17.81
CA TRP A 285 33.14 -36.29 17.54
C TRP A 285 32.04 -36.12 16.46
N PRO A 286 32.01 -36.93 15.39
CA PRO A 286 31.08 -36.72 14.29
C PRO A 286 29.62 -36.69 14.73
N HIS A 287 28.85 -35.79 14.12
CA HIS A 287 27.42 -35.59 14.42
C HIS A 287 26.76 -34.73 13.33
N ALA A 288 25.42 -34.74 13.31
CA ALA A 288 24.61 -33.69 12.69
C ALA A 288 24.02 -32.74 13.74
N GLY A 289 23.76 -31.51 13.32
CA GLY A 289 23.13 -30.51 14.18
C GLY A 289 22.69 -29.26 13.44
N SER A 290 22.13 -28.31 14.20
CA SER A 290 21.77 -26.99 13.72
C SER A 290 22.88 -25.99 14.03
N TYR A 291 23.31 -25.27 12.99
CA TYR A 291 24.15 -24.10 13.09
C TYR A 291 23.36 -22.89 13.61
N ARG A 292 23.90 -22.22 14.62
CA ARG A 292 23.23 -21.11 15.34
C ARG A 292 24.02 -19.79 15.28
N GLY A 293 25.14 -19.74 14.56
CA GLY A 293 26.04 -18.58 14.55
C GLY A 293 25.64 -17.43 13.60
N GLY A 294 24.54 -17.55 12.86
CA GLY A 294 23.90 -16.43 12.15
C GLY A 294 24.64 -15.88 10.92
N VAL A 295 25.74 -16.50 10.48
CA VAL A 295 26.47 -16.08 9.27
C VAL A 295 25.59 -16.22 8.03
N THR A 296 25.58 -15.19 7.18
CA THR A 296 24.93 -15.17 5.87
C THR A 296 25.89 -14.70 4.78
N ILE A 297 25.76 -15.28 3.59
CA ILE A 297 26.46 -14.89 2.35
C ILE A 297 25.37 -14.46 1.36
N ASN A 298 25.41 -13.20 0.90
CA ASN A 298 24.39 -12.61 0.02
C ASN A 298 22.94 -12.80 0.49
N GLY A 299 22.71 -12.74 1.81
CA GLY A 299 21.37 -12.92 2.42
C GLY A 299 20.96 -14.39 2.62
N ILE A 300 21.75 -15.36 2.13
CA ILE A 300 21.49 -16.80 2.32
C ILE A 300 22.23 -17.29 3.57
N GLY A 301 21.51 -17.98 4.46
CA GLY A 301 22.02 -18.53 5.71
C GLY A 301 22.26 -20.04 5.70
N PHE A 302 22.70 -20.57 6.84
CA PHE A 302 23.00 -22.00 7.05
C PHE A 302 22.20 -22.52 8.24
N SER A 303 21.40 -23.58 8.09
CA SER A 303 20.60 -24.19 9.18
C SER A 303 21.24 -25.46 9.68
N ASN A 304 21.16 -26.52 8.91
CA ASN A 304 21.51 -27.87 9.34
C ASN A 304 22.85 -28.25 8.73
N TYR A 305 23.68 -28.95 9.49
CA TYR A 305 24.97 -29.42 9.03
C TYR A 305 25.24 -30.84 9.51
N GLN A 306 26.08 -31.54 8.76
CA GLN A 306 26.82 -32.70 9.27
C GLN A 306 28.30 -32.35 9.39
N LEU A 307 28.94 -32.92 10.41
CA LEU A 307 30.36 -32.75 10.68
C LEU A 307 31.03 -34.12 10.87
N ALA A 308 32.10 -34.37 10.12
CA ALA A 308 32.85 -35.61 10.18
C ALA A 308 34.37 -35.42 10.01
N SER A 309 35.15 -36.34 10.58
CA SER A 309 36.60 -36.41 10.39
C SER A 309 36.92 -36.81 8.95
N LEU A 310 37.75 -36.01 8.29
CA LEU A 310 38.39 -36.32 7.02
C LEU A 310 39.58 -37.24 7.28
N GLY A 311 39.30 -38.55 7.32
CA GLY A 311 40.32 -39.59 7.33
C GLY A 311 41.10 -39.67 6.01
N SER A 312 42.04 -40.61 5.92
CA SER A 312 42.79 -40.90 4.68
C SER A 312 41.99 -41.72 3.66
N SER A 313 40.79 -42.19 4.03
CA SER A 313 39.93 -43.03 3.19
C SER A 313 38.45 -42.71 3.48
N PRO A 314 37.87 -41.62 2.92
CA PRO A 314 36.45 -41.29 3.09
C PRO A 314 35.54 -42.45 2.65
N LYS A 315 34.54 -42.75 3.47
CA LYS A 315 33.57 -43.84 3.27
C LYS A 315 32.16 -43.26 3.09
N LEU A 316 31.35 -43.88 2.23
CA LEU A 316 30.00 -43.39 1.91
C LEU A 316 29.04 -43.40 3.10
N GLY A 317 29.07 -44.45 3.91
CA GLY A 317 27.99 -44.79 4.84
C GLY A 317 27.55 -43.66 5.76
N THR A 318 28.49 -43.04 6.47
CA THR A 318 28.19 -41.91 7.37
C THR A 318 27.68 -40.71 6.58
N PHE A 319 28.35 -40.37 5.48
CA PHE A 319 27.98 -39.23 4.67
C PHE A 319 26.53 -39.35 4.17
N VAL A 320 26.13 -40.52 3.68
CA VAL A 320 24.77 -40.71 3.15
C VAL A 320 23.71 -40.86 4.25
N HIS A 321 24.07 -41.39 5.42
CA HIS A 321 23.20 -41.42 6.60
C HIS A 321 22.82 -40.00 7.04
N GLU A 322 23.83 -39.14 7.25
CA GLU A 322 23.60 -37.76 7.66
C GLU A 322 22.86 -36.93 6.61
N ASN A 323 23.19 -37.15 5.34
CA ASN A 323 22.45 -36.51 4.25
C ASN A 323 21.03 -37.05 4.12
N GLY A 324 20.73 -38.26 4.59
CA GLY A 324 19.38 -38.77 4.74
C GLY A 324 18.53 -37.91 5.68
N HIS A 325 19.10 -37.49 6.81
CA HIS A 325 18.44 -36.53 7.70
C HIS A 325 18.27 -35.15 7.03
N MET A 326 19.35 -34.58 6.47
CA MET A 326 19.32 -33.21 5.94
C MET A 326 18.46 -33.06 4.68
N LEU A 327 18.51 -34.04 3.77
CA LEU A 327 17.80 -33.99 2.51
C LEU A 327 16.35 -34.48 2.66
N MET A 328 16.15 -35.57 3.40
CA MET A 328 14.89 -36.34 3.37
C MET A 328 14.16 -36.37 4.71
N HIS A 329 14.71 -35.75 5.76
CA HIS A 329 14.14 -35.73 7.12
C HIS A 329 13.86 -37.12 7.69
N TRP A 330 14.62 -38.13 7.25
CA TRP A 330 14.48 -39.48 7.81
C TRP A 330 14.89 -39.47 9.28
N ALA A 331 14.14 -40.16 10.12
CA ALA A 331 14.51 -40.35 11.52
C ALA A 331 15.49 -41.51 11.66
N ASP A 332 16.31 -41.49 12.70
CA ASP A 332 17.03 -42.69 13.11
C ASP A 332 16.08 -43.78 13.58
N LEU A 333 16.47 -45.01 13.31
CA LEU A 333 15.69 -46.20 13.63
C LEU A 333 16.32 -47.07 14.71
N TYR A 334 17.40 -46.62 15.36
CA TYR A 334 17.94 -47.21 16.58
C TYR A 334 17.47 -46.41 17.81
N SER A 335 17.59 -46.99 18.99
CA SER A 335 17.23 -46.32 20.24
C SER A 335 18.43 -45.65 20.88
N TYR A 336 18.26 -44.39 21.25
CA TYR A 336 19.24 -43.64 22.03
C TYR A 336 19.05 -43.83 23.54
N GLU A 337 18.02 -44.57 23.94
CA GLU A 337 17.62 -44.73 25.33
C GLU A 337 18.18 -46.03 25.92
N ASP A 338 17.80 -47.16 25.32
CA ASP A 338 18.16 -48.51 25.76
C ASP A 338 19.18 -49.21 24.84
N HIS A 339 19.69 -48.50 23.84
CA HIS A 339 20.60 -49.00 22.81
C HIS A 339 19.99 -50.08 21.90
N SER A 340 18.65 -50.23 21.85
CA SER A 340 18.03 -51.21 20.97
C SER A 340 18.47 -50.99 19.52
N ASN A 341 18.83 -52.10 18.86
CA ASN A 341 19.33 -52.08 17.49
C ASN A 341 18.20 -51.84 16.49
N GLY A 342 16.94 -51.64 16.93
CA GLY A 342 15.82 -51.26 16.08
C GLY A 342 15.61 -52.17 14.87
N VAL A 343 15.99 -51.69 13.68
CA VAL A 343 15.95 -52.45 12.41
C VAL A 343 17.32 -52.93 11.92
N GLY A 344 18.38 -52.66 12.67
CA GLY A 344 19.73 -53.17 12.48
C GLY A 344 20.34 -52.89 11.11
N ARG A 345 21.10 -53.87 10.63
CA ARG A 345 21.83 -53.88 9.36
C ARG A 345 20.94 -53.88 8.11
N TRP A 346 19.62 -53.83 8.28
CA TRP A 346 18.65 -53.84 7.19
C TRP A 346 18.31 -52.45 6.65
N CYS A 347 18.69 -51.37 7.36
CA CYS A 347 18.43 -49.99 6.93
C CYS A 347 19.60 -49.07 7.25
N VAL A 348 19.98 -48.21 6.30
CA VAL A 348 21.07 -47.23 6.48
C VAL A 348 20.83 -46.26 7.64
N MET A 349 19.55 -45.91 7.91
CA MET A 349 19.14 -45.06 9.04
C MET A 349 19.15 -45.81 10.38
N ASN A 350 19.90 -46.90 10.47
CA ASN A 350 20.10 -47.65 11.69
C ASN A 350 21.56 -48.06 11.84
N THR A 351 21.99 -49.10 11.11
CA THR A 351 23.37 -49.59 11.17
C THR A 351 23.98 -49.57 9.78
N ILE A 352 25.03 -48.79 9.55
CA ILE A 352 25.72 -48.72 8.25
C ILE A 352 26.42 -50.06 7.93
N ASN A 353 26.11 -50.69 6.79
CA ASN A 353 26.62 -52.03 6.50
C ASN A 353 26.81 -52.35 5.00
N PRO A 354 28.06 -52.46 4.50
CA PRO A 354 29.30 -51.91 5.07
C PRO A 354 29.44 -50.41 4.77
N ALA A 355 30.35 -49.72 5.47
CA ALA A 355 30.57 -48.27 5.27
C ALA A 355 30.95 -47.86 3.83
N THR A 356 31.52 -48.76 3.03
CA THR A 356 31.84 -48.52 1.61
C THR A 356 30.67 -48.76 0.65
N ASN A 357 29.67 -49.54 1.06
CA ASN A 357 28.48 -49.84 0.27
C ASN A 357 27.25 -49.84 1.18
N PRO A 358 26.85 -48.66 1.70
CA PRO A 358 25.68 -48.57 2.54
C PRO A 358 24.47 -49.14 1.81
N GLN A 359 23.71 -49.95 2.55
CA GLN A 359 22.45 -50.52 2.10
C GLN A 359 21.39 -49.44 1.91
N GLN A 360 20.28 -49.82 1.28
CA GLN A 360 19.20 -48.88 1.01
C GLN A 360 18.44 -48.51 2.30
N PRO A 361 17.76 -47.35 2.34
CA PRO A 361 16.77 -47.08 3.38
C PRO A 361 15.58 -48.06 3.26
N ASN A 362 14.92 -48.29 4.39
CA ASN A 362 13.72 -49.13 4.49
C ASN A 362 12.61 -48.65 3.52
N PRO A 363 11.64 -49.51 3.15
CA PRO A 363 10.64 -49.16 2.14
C PRO A 363 9.71 -48.03 2.61
N TYR A 364 9.49 -47.85 3.92
CA TYR A 364 8.66 -46.75 4.40
C TYR A 364 9.30 -45.38 4.13
N PHE A 365 10.60 -45.23 4.41
CA PHE A 365 11.32 -43.99 4.12
C PHE A 365 11.41 -43.71 2.62
N ARG A 366 11.66 -44.74 1.80
CA ARG A 366 11.61 -44.58 0.33
C ARG A 366 10.20 -44.22 -0.17
N LYS A 367 9.15 -44.77 0.45
CA LYS A 367 7.75 -44.41 0.14
C LYS A 367 7.47 -42.95 0.48
N LEU A 368 7.85 -42.48 1.67
CA LEU A 368 7.69 -41.07 2.07
C LEU A 368 8.42 -40.11 1.13
N SER A 369 9.54 -40.55 0.57
CA SER A 369 10.33 -39.78 -0.41
C SER A 369 9.80 -39.87 -1.85
N GLY A 370 8.76 -40.69 -2.12
CA GLY A 370 8.22 -40.93 -3.47
C GLY A 370 9.07 -41.85 -4.35
N TRP A 371 10.10 -42.49 -3.80
CA TRP A 371 11.12 -43.24 -4.54
C TRP A 371 10.73 -44.67 -4.91
N ILE A 372 9.62 -45.17 -4.36
CA ILE A 372 9.12 -46.50 -4.66
C ILE A 372 7.61 -46.47 -4.90
N THR A 373 7.12 -47.43 -5.69
CA THR A 373 5.70 -47.70 -5.83
C THR A 373 5.26 -48.71 -4.78
N THR A 374 4.10 -48.49 -4.14
CA THR A 374 3.51 -49.46 -3.22
C THR A 374 2.18 -50.00 -3.71
N THR A 375 2.00 -51.32 -3.68
CA THR A 375 0.74 -51.99 -4.05
C THR A 375 0.02 -52.50 -2.81
N ASP A 376 -1.21 -52.06 -2.58
CA ASP A 376 -2.02 -52.53 -1.46
C ASP A 376 -2.58 -53.93 -1.72
N ILE A 377 -2.31 -54.85 -0.80
CA ILE A 377 -2.77 -56.24 -0.84
C ILE A 377 -3.83 -56.56 0.22
N THR A 378 -4.31 -55.54 0.94
CA THR A 378 -5.32 -55.67 1.99
C THR A 378 -6.64 -56.16 1.40
N GLY A 379 -7.18 -57.23 1.97
CA GLY A 379 -8.44 -57.80 1.50
C GLY A 379 -8.35 -58.57 0.17
N ASN A 380 -7.17 -58.70 -0.43
CA ASN A 380 -7.05 -59.50 -1.65
C ASN A 380 -7.34 -60.97 -1.37
N ALA A 381 -7.94 -61.65 -2.34
CA ALA A 381 -8.45 -63.00 -2.18
C ALA A 381 -7.37 -63.98 -1.69
N ARG A 382 -7.74 -64.86 -0.75
CA ARG A 382 -6.88 -65.96 -0.34
C ARG A 382 -6.55 -66.83 -1.55
N GLY A 383 -5.33 -67.31 -1.63
CA GLY A 383 -4.80 -68.02 -2.78
C GLY A 383 -4.10 -67.14 -3.83
N THR A 384 -4.24 -65.82 -3.76
CA THR A 384 -3.57 -64.90 -4.70
C THR A 384 -2.05 -64.97 -4.51
N VAL A 385 -1.33 -65.18 -5.62
CA VAL A 385 0.13 -65.22 -5.68
C VAL A 385 0.66 -63.85 -6.08
N TYR A 386 1.61 -63.33 -5.32
CA TYR A 386 2.34 -62.11 -5.61
C TYR A 386 3.78 -62.42 -5.94
N GLU A 387 4.35 -61.64 -6.85
CA GLU A 387 5.76 -61.69 -7.20
C GLU A 387 6.42 -60.37 -6.79
N HIS A 388 7.61 -60.43 -6.21
CA HIS A 388 8.40 -59.26 -5.88
C HIS A 388 9.82 -59.41 -6.44
N THR A 389 10.21 -58.50 -7.32
CA THR A 389 11.59 -58.44 -7.83
C THR A 389 12.50 -57.90 -6.74
N ALA A 390 13.46 -58.71 -6.30
CA ALA A 390 14.35 -58.36 -5.20
C ALA A 390 15.15 -57.08 -5.49
N ASN A 391 15.33 -56.26 -4.45
CA ASN A 391 16.00 -54.95 -4.51
C ASN A 391 15.37 -53.93 -5.48
N SER A 392 14.17 -54.19 -5.99
CA SER A 392 13.43 -53.25 -6.81
C SER A 392 12.96 -52.02 -6.01
N HIS A 393 12.54 -50.99 -6.74
CA HIS A 393 11.92 -49.79 -6.21
C HIS A 393 10.41 -49.96 -6.06
N SER A 394 9.99 -51.09 -5.48
CA SER A 394 8.59 -51.40 -5.20
C SER A 394 8.42 -52.12 -3.87
N ALA A 395 7.23 -52.07 -3.28
CA ALA A 395 6.85 -52.87 -2.11
C ALA A 395 5.34 -53.17 -2.10
N TYR A 396 4.92 -54.19 -1.35
CA TYR A 396 3.50 -54.42 -1.07
C TYR A 396 3.13 -53.82 0.29
N THR A 397 1.91 -53.31 0.44
CA THR A 397 1.37 -52.81 1.71
C THR A 397 0.19 -53.65 2.19
N TYR A 398 0.13 -53.95 3.48
CA TYR A 398 -1.05 -54.52 4.12
C TYR A 398 -1.50 -53.59 5.26
N VAL A 399 -2.66 -52.97 5.11
CA VAL A 399 -3.04 -51.72 5.75
C VAL A 399 -4.13 -51.96 6.79
N ARG A 400 -3.89 -51.51 8.03
CA ARG A 400 -4.96 -51.39 9.05
C ARG A 400 -5.70 -50.07 8.90
N ASN A 401 -4.92 -49.00 8.81
CA ASN A 401 -5.35 -47.62 8.67
C ASN A 401 -4.15 -46.76 8.22
N THR A 402 -4.31 -45.44 8.15
CA THR A 402 -3.24 -44.52 7.71
C THR A 402 -2.03 -44.47 8.63
N LYS A 403 -2.16 -44.91 9.89
CA LYS A 403 -1.13 -44.85 10.91
C LYS A 403 -0.40 -46.18 11.09
N GLU A 404 -1.05 -47.31 10.89
CA GLU A 404 -0.50 -48.63 11.16
C GLU A 404 -0.68 -49.58 9.97
N PHE A 405 0.42 -50.16 9.49
CA PHE A 405 0.43 -51.06 8.33
C PHE A 405 1.72 -51.87 8.25
N TYR A 406 1.72 -52.93 7.43
CA TYR A 406 2.91 -53.67 7.04
C TYR A 406 3.37 -53.29 5.64
N LEU A 407 4.68 -53.33 5.42
CA LEU A 407 5.33 -53.26 4.11
C LEU A 407 6.11 -54.54 3.85
N ILE A 408 5.98 -55.11 2.65
CA ILE A 408 6.63 -56.35 2.25
C ILE A 408 7.53 -56.07 1.05
N GLU A 409 8.81 -56.44 1.14
CA GLU A 409 9.75 -56.34 0.02
C GLU A 409 10.72 -57.54 -0.01
N ALA A 410 11.14 -57.95 -1.20
CA ALA A 410 12.21 -58.92 -1.35
C ALA A 410 13.58 -58.21 -1.42
N ARG A 411 14.56 -58.75 -0.70
CA ARG A 411 15.95 -58.30 -0.73
C ARG A 411 16.88 -59.46 -1.05
N ARG A 412 17.87 -59.18 -1.91
CA ARG A 412 18.99 -60.08 -2.19
C ARG A 412 20.31 -59.39 -1.90
N ARG A 413 21.34 -60.17 -1.57
CA ARG A 413 22.69 -59.63 -1.33
C ARG A 413 23.44 -59.32 -2.62
N ASP A 414 22.90 -58.37 -3.38
CA ASP A 414 23.52 -57.78 -4.56
C ASP A 414 23.35 -56.25 -4.57
N GLY A 415 24.09 -55.56 -5.45
CA GLY A 415 24.05 -54.10 -5.57
C GLY A 415 24.28 -53.39 -4.23
N ARG A 416 23.42 -52.43 -3.89
CA ARG A 416 23.44 -51.73 -2.59
C ARG A 416 23.17 -52.66 -1.41
N SER A 417 22.45 -53.76 -1.62
CA SER A 417 22.07 -54.72 -0.59
C SER A 417 23.13 -55.81 -0.36
N SER A 418 24.30 -55.76 -1.01
CA SER A 418 25.32 -56.82 -0.92
C SER A 418 25.84 -57.07 0.51
N GLY A 419 25.74 -56.06 1.38
CA GLY A 419 26.13 -56.15 2.79
C GLY A 419 25.11 -56.84 3.70
N LEU A 420 23.86 -57.03 3.27
CA LEU A 420 22.78 -57.50 4.15
C LEU A 420 23.09 -58.87 4.79
N PRO A 421 22.53 -59.19 5.97
CA PRO A 421 22.79 -60.47 6.64
C PRO A 421 22.37 -61.71 5.82
N ALA A 422 21.24 -61.65 5.11
CA ALA A 422 20.74 -62.74 4.26
C ALA A 422 19.79 -62.27 3.15
N ASP A 423 19.50 -63.17 2.21
CA ASP A 423 18.51 -62.98 1.16
C ASP A 423 17.12 -63.44 1.65
N GLY A 424 16.05 -62.74 1.27
CA GLY A 424 14.68 -63.21 1.45
C GLY A 424 13.63 -62.10 1.44
N LEU A 425 12.42 -62.45 1.88
CA LEU A 425 11.28 -61.54 2.00
C LEU A 425 11.32 -60.86 3.37
N LEU A 426 11.41 -59.54 3.38
CA LEU A 426 11.36 -58.71 4.59
C LEU A 426 9.95 -58.19 4.81
N VAL A 427 9.50 -58.26 6.06
CA VAL A 427 8.22 -57.71 6.50
C VAL A 427 8.50 -56.60 7.52
N TRP A 428 8.10 -55.39 7.18
CA TRP A 428 8.29 -54.19 7.99
C TRP A 428 6.94 -53.78 8.61
N HIS A 429 6.89 -53.59 9.91
CA HIS A 429 5.70 -53.07 10.62
C HIS A 429 5.91 -51.58 10.90
N VAL A 430 5.00 -50.74 10.43
CA VAL A 430 5.09 -49.28 10.55
C VAL A 430 3.97 -48.77 11.43
N HIS A 431 4.30 -47.86 12.35
CA HIS A 431 3.33 -47.05 13.09
C HIS A 431 3.74 -45.56 13.03
N THR A 432 3.00 -44.71 12.33
CA THR A 432 3.44 -43.33 12.03
C THR A 432 3.56 -42.42 13.25
N ASP A 433 2.80 -42.70 14.32
CA ASP A 433 2.96 -41.98 15.61
C ASP A 433 4.08 -42.58 16.47
N GLY A 434 4.68 -43.69 16.04
CA GLY A 434 5.73 -44.40 16.74
C GLY A 434 7.08 -43.69 16.67
N ARG A 435 8.01 -44.10 17.54
CA ARG A 435 9.39 -43.59 17.58
C ARG A 435 10.35 -44.71 17.99
N ASN A 436 11.25 -45.10 17.09
CA ASN A 436 12.33 -46.06 17.40
C ASN A 436 13.33 -45.52 18.44
N THR A 437 13.45 -44.20 18.49
CA THR A 437 14.46 -43.46 19.23
C THR A 437 14.13 -43.24 20.71
N ASP A 438 12.90 -43.56 21.11
CA ASP A 438 12.33 -43.38 22.44
C ASP A 438 11.33 -44.54 22.73
N PRO A 439 11.82 -45.77 22.90
CA PRO A 439 10.99 -46.96 23.06
C PRO A 439 10.16 -46.94 24.35
N GLY A 440 10.50 -46.10 25.32
CA GLY A 440 9.75 -45.91 26.56
C GLY A 440 8.39 -45.20 26.38
N LYS A 441 8.11 -44.64 25.21
CA LYS A 441 6.90 -43.83 24.94
C LYS A 441 5.89 -44.40 23.95
N GLY A 442 6.05 -45.66 23.52
CA GLY A 442 5.05 -46.31 22.68
C GLY A 442 5.62 -47.37 21.75
N PHE A 443 5.17 -47.35 20.50
CA PHE A 443 5.55 -48.31 19.47
C PHE A 443 6.69 -47.77 18.59
N PRO A 444 7.52 -48.61 17.97
CA PRO A 444 8.52 -48.17 17.01
C PRO A 444 7.85 -47.51 15.79
N LEU A 445 8.52 -46.53 15.17
CA LEU A 445 8.10 -45.94 13.90
C LEU A 445 8.14 -47.00 12.79
N VAL A 446 9.24 -47.75 12.73
CA VAL A 446 9.46 -48.87 11.82
C VAL A 446 10.11 -50.01 12.59
N ALA A 447 9.56 -51.22 12.53
CA ALA A 447 10.19 -52.44 13.02
C ALA A 447 10.34 -53.44 11.88
N LEU A 448 11.43 -54.21 11.90
CA LEU A 448 11.55 -55.39 11.04
C LEU A 448 11.00 -56.60 11.80
N VAL A 449 10.03 -57.29 11.21
CA VAL A 449 9.50 -58.54 11.73
C VAL A 449 10.51 -59.64 11.43
N GLN A 450 11.20 -60.12 12.47
CA GLN A 450 12.22 -61.17 12.35
C GLN A 450 11.55 -62.54 12.23
N ALA A 451 11.77 -63.22 11.10
CA ALA A 451 11.08 -64.45 10.73
C ALA A 451 11.27 -65.61 11.72
N ASP A 452 12.28 -65.56 12.58
CA ASP A 452 12.52 -66.56 13.61
C ASP A 452 11.84 -66.28 14.97
N GLY A 453 11.24 -65.10 15.09
CA GLY A 453 10.53 -64.65 16.29
C GLY A 453 11.42 -64.37 17.50
N LYS A 454 12.75 -64.32 17.34
CA LYS A 454 13.67 -64.12 18.47
C LYS A 454 13.71 -62.69 18.98
N ARG A 455 13.39 -61.71 18.13
CA ARG A 455 13.44 -60.27 18.45
C ARG A 455 14.83 -59.85 18.93
N ASP A 456 15.86 -60.35 18.25
CA ASP A 456 17.26 -60.16 18.60
C ASP A 456 17.67 -58.67 18.56
N MET A 457 17.16 -57.91 17.59
CA MET A 457 17.44 -56.46 17.49
C MET A 457 16.82 -55.65 18.63
N GLU A 458 15.58 -55.95 19.05
CA GLU A 458 14.94 -55.26 20.18
C GLU A 458 15.43 -55.77 21.54
N ARG A 459 16.05 -56.96 21.59
CA ARG A 459 16.60 -57.57 22.82
C ARG A 459 18.11 -57.36 22.98
N LEU A 460 18.74 -56.55 22.13
CA LEU A 460 20.18 -56.25 22.18
C LEU A 460 21.06 -57.49 22.01
N VAL A 461 20.60 -58.49 21.26
CA VAL A 461 21.34 -59.74 21.04
C VAL A 461 22.30 -59.59 19.85
N ASN A 462 21.81 -59.04 18.74
CA ASN A 462 22.59 -58.73 17.54
C ASN A 462 21.87 -57.65 16.69
N SER A 463 22.47 -57.24 15.57
CA SER A 463 21.95 -56.18 14.69
C SER A 463 21.41 -56.72 13.37
N GLY A 464 20.88 -57.94 13.43
CA GLY A 464 20.30 -58.69 12.33
C GLY A 464 21.17 -59.85 11.87
N ASP A 465 20.51 -60.96 11.52
CA ASP A 465 21.15 -62.20 11.12
C ASP A 465 20.37 -62.95 10.02
N ALA A 466 20.83 -64.15 9.66
CA ALA A 466 20.22 -64.93 8.59
C ALA A 466 18.83 -65.50 8.93
N GLY A 467 18.39 -65.40 10.18
CA GLY A 467 17.08 -65.79 10.67
C GLY A 467 15.99 -64.72 10.49
N ASP A 468 16.35 -63.49 10.14
CA ASP A 468 15.36 -62.40 10.02
C ASP A 468 14.45 -62.47 8.79
N PRO A 469 14.92 -62.80 7.56
CA PRO A 469 14.06 -62.78 6.38
C PRO A 469 13.26 -64.08 6.21
N PHE A 470 11.99 -63.95 5.78
CA PHE A 470 11.13 -65.08 5.42
C PHE A 470 11.53 -65.69 4.08
N ARG A 471 11.56 -67.03 3.99
CA ARG A 471 12.00 -67.78 2.79
C ARG A 471 11.73 -69.29 2.87
N LEU A 472 11.70 -69.95 1.72
CA LEU A 472 11.67 -71.41 1.62
C LEU A 472 12.83 -72.07 2.36
N ASN A 473 12.56 -73.20 3.01
CA ASN A 473 13.47 -73.95 3.89
C ASN A 473 13.88 -73.23 5.18
N TYR A 474 13.15 -72.17 5.58
CA TYR A 474 13.30 -71.53 6.88
C TYR A 474 11.94 -71.24 7.52
N ASN A 475 11.43 -70.02 7.39
CA ASN A 475 10.05 -69.68 7.74
C ASN A 475 9.34 -69.16 6.49
N ILE A 476 8.33 -69.92 6.06
CA ILE A 476 7.52 -69.64 4.87
C ILE A 476 6.15 -69.07 5.21
N ARG A 477 5.88 -68.75 6.48
CA ARG A 477 4.56 -68.33 6.92
C ARG A 477 4.60 -67.20 7.95
N PHE A 478 3.74 -66.21 7.75
CA PHE A 478 3.54 -65.11 8.68
C PHE A 478 2.04 -64.81 8.83
N ASN A 479 1.47 -65.14 9.99
CA ASN A 479 0.07 -64.88 10.32
C ASN A 479 -0.18 -64.75 11.84
N ASP A 480 -1.44 -64.57 12.22
CA ASP A 480 -1.88 -64.37 13.60
C ASP A 480 -1.51 -65.49 14.59
N LEU A 481 -1.16 -66.68 14.09
CA LEU A 481 -0.89 -67.92 14.83
C LEU A 481 0.57 -68.39 14.71
N THR A 482 1.39 -67.78 13.85
CA THR A 482 2.81 -68.12 13.71
C THR A 482 3.67 -67.49 14.81
N ASN A 483 4.96 -67.86 14.88
CA ASN A 483 5.98 -67.12 15.62
C ASN A 483 7.08 -66.68 14.64
N PRO A 484 7.25 -65.36 14.37
CA PRO A 484 6.50 -64.24 14.95
C PRO A 484 5.02 -64.25 14.53
N ALA A 485 4.16 -63.74 15.41
CA ALA A 485 2.74 -63.59 15.13
C ALA A 485 2.47 -62.25 14.46
N ALA A 486 1.62 -62.25 13.44
CA ALA A 486 1.15 -61.01 12.82
C ALA A 486 0.11 -60.35 13.75
N LYS A 487 0.53 -59.28 14.43
CA LYS A 487 -0.29 -58.57 15.41
C LYS A 487 -0.15 -57.08 15.22
N TRP A 488 -1.27 -56.38 15.28
CA TRP A 488 -1.25 -54.94 15.47
C TRP A 488 -0.71 -54.59 16.86
N HIS A 489 -0.29 -53.35 17.03
CA HIS A 489 0.32 -52.87 18.26
C HIS A 489 -0.61 -52.89 19.48
N ASP A 490 -1.93 -52.94 19.28
CA ASP A 490 -2.92 -53.17 20.34
C ASP A 490 -3.10 -54.66 20.71
N GLY A 491 -2.32 -55.55 20.09
CA GLY A 491 -2.34 -56.99 20.32
C GLY A 491 -3.40 -57.75 19.52
N THR A 492 -4.24 -57.07 18.73
CA THR A 492 -5.23 -57.73 17.87
C THR A 492 -4.55 -58.43 16.69
N GLY A 493 -5.18 -59.51 16.20
CA GLY A 493 -4.73 -60.21 14.99
C GLY A 493 -4.69 -59.29 13.79
N ALA A 494 -3.60 -59.33 13.03
CA ALA A 494 -3.48 -58.53 11.81
C ALA A 494 -4.34 -59.08 10.68
N GLY A 495 -4.61 -60.39 10.69
CA GLY A 495 -5.38 -61.08 9.65
C GLY A 495 -4.60 -61.33 8.35
N ILE A 496 -3.36 -60.83 8.25
CA ILE A 496 -2.43 -61.17 7.17
C ILE A 496 -2.03 -62.65 7.31
N ASP A 497 -2.03 -63.40 6.20
CA ASP A 497 -1.49 -64.77 6.14
C ASP A 497 -0.58 -64.86 4.92
N LEU A 498 0.68 -64.46 5.07
CA LEU A 498 1.68 -64.71 4.04
C LEU A 498 2.07 -66.18 4.13
N ALA A 499 1.96 -66.93 3.05
CA ALA A 499 2.24 -68.35 2.99
C ALA A 499 2.97 -68.71 1.68
N GLU A 500 3.48 -69.94 1.61
CA GLU A 500 4.17 -70.47 0.41
C GLU A 500 5.27 -69.54 -0.10
N ILE A 501 5.99 -68.88 0.81
CA ILE A 501 7.08 -67.97 0.45
C ILE A 501 8.19 -68.78 -0.23
N SER A 502 8.50 -68.39 -1.47
CA SER A 502 9.48 -69.05 -2.33
C SER A 502 10.91 -69.02 -1.78
N ALA A 503 11.81 -69.77 -2.44
CA ALA A 503 13.24 -69.68 -2.16
C ALA A 503 13.79 -68.31 -2.55
N PRO A 504 14.85 -67.81 -1.89
CA PRO A 504 15.47 -66.56 -2.29
C PRO A 504 15.95 -66.61 -3.75
N GLY A 505 15.48 -65.64 -4.55
CA GLY A 505 15.70 -65.55 -5.99
C GLY A 505 15.52 -64.11 -6.47
N GLN A 506 15.85 -63.84 -7.73
CA GLN A 506 15.70 -62.48 -8.29
C GLN A 506 14.25 -62.02 -8.26
N VAL A 507 13.32 -62.95 -8.46
CA VAL A 507 11.89 -62.78 -8.21
C VAL A 507 11.53 -63.75 -7.10
N MET A 508 10.97 -63.24 -6.02
CA MET A 508 10.42 -64.05 -4.92
C MET A 508 8.91 -63.97 -4.96
N THR A 509 8.25 -65.09 -4.76
CA THR A 509 6.79 -65.17 -4.65
C THR A 509 6.35 -65.44 -3.22
N PHE A 510 5.12 -65.01 -2.91
CA PHE A 510 4.37 -65.40 -1.72
C PHE A 510 2.87 -65.45 -2.07
N LYS A 511 2.10 -66.18 -1.26
CA LYS A 511 0.66 -66.37 -1.43
C LYS A 511 -0.07 -65.84 -0.21
N ILE A 512 -1.27 -65.28 -0.40
CA ILE A 512 -2.16 -64.94 0.73
C ILE A 512 -2.92 -66.18 1.17
N GLY A 513 -2.45 -66.89 2.20
CA GLY A 513 -3.04 -68.13 2.72
C GLY A 513 -2.80 -69.38 1.84
N PRO A 514 -2.49 -70.57 2.41
CA PRO A 514 -2.12 -71.74 1.60
C PRO A 514 -3.29 -72.66 1.16
N ASP A 515 -4.34 -72.88 1.97
CA ASP A 515 -5.43 -73.83 1.62
C ASP A 515 -6.83 -73.25 1.80
N ALA A 516 -7.68 -73.44 0.78
CA ALA A 516 -9.13 -73.22 0.86
C ALA A 516 -9.78 -74.44 1.54
N GLU A 517 -9.99 -74.40 2.86
CA GLU A 517 -11.30 -74.88 3.32
C GLU A 517 -12.31 -73.84 2.81
N VAL A 518 -13.36 -74.29 2.11
CA VAL A 518 -14.52 -73.43 1.86
C VAL A 518 -15.24 -73.28 3.18
N VAL A 519 -14.65 -72.50 4.09
CA VAL A 519 -15.37 -71.86 5.16
C VAL A 519 -16.17 -70.78 4.46
N SER A 520 -17.40 -71.08 4.05
CA SER A 520 -18.26 -70.04 3.48
C SER A 520 -19.05 -69.40 4.61
N TYR A 521 -18.97 -68.09 4.76
CA TYR A 521 -19.78 -67.32 5.70
C TYR A 521 -20.99 -66.74 4.99
N ASN A 522 -22.08 -66.58 5.73
CA ASN A 522 -23.31 -66.01 5.20
C ASN A 522 -23.21 -64.48 5.15
N LEU A 523 -23.34 -63.92 3.94
CA LEU A 523 -23.57 -62.50 3.73
C LEU A 523 -25.06 -62.26 3.58
N SER A 524 -25.62 -61.42 4.46
CA SER A 524 -26.97 -60.89 4.33
C SER A 524 -26.90 -59.45 3.83
N VAL A 525 -27.29 -59.22 2.58
CA VAL A 525 -27.44 -57.88 2.00
C VAL A 525 -28.87 -57.40 2.23
N VAL A 526 -29.04 -56.40 3.11
CA VAL A 526 -30.33 -55.78 3.42
C VAL A 526 -30.59 -54.62 2.47
N ASN A 527 -31.80 -54.56 1.91
CA ASN A 527 -32.23 -53.60 0.87
C ASN A 527 -31.38 -53.63 -0.42
N GLY A 528 -30.74 -54.75 -0.71
CA GLY A 528 -29.94 -54.94 -1.93
C GLY A 528 -29.86 -56.40 -2.36
N SER A 529 -28.97 -56.67 -3.29
CA SER A 529 -28.68 -57.98 -3.86
C SER A 529 -27.21 -58.35 -3.64
N GLY A 530 -26.90 -59.65 -3.75
CA GLY A 530 -25.58 -60.20 -3.43
C GLY A 530 -25.53 -61.00 -2.12
N SER A 531 -26.67 -61.26 -1.47
CA SER A 531 -26.73 -62.20 -0.34
C SER A 531 -26.33 -63.61 -0.77
N GLY A 532 -25.63 -64.35 0.08
CA GLY A 532 -25.14 -65.68 -0.27
C GLY A 532 -24.13 -66.22 0.73
N ARG A 533 -23.56 -67.39 0.41
CA ARG A 533 -22.46 -67.99 1.15
C ARG A 533 -21.17 -67.81 0.37
N TYR A 534 -20.22 -67.10 0.97
CA TYR A 534 -18.97 -66.70 0.32
C TYR A 534 -17.77 -67.07 1.18
N SER A 535 -16.68 -67.44 0.54
CA SER A 535 -15.43 -67.75 1.24
C SER A 535 -14.75 -66.48 1.73
N PRO A 536 -14.03 -66.45 2.87
CA PRO A 536 -13.21 -65.32 3.26
C PRO A 536 -12.24 -64.91 2.16
N GLY A 537 -12.18 -63.61 1.89
CA GLY A 537 -11.40 -63.07 0.79
C GLY A 537 -12.14 -63.06 -0.55
N GLU A 538 -13.31 -63.69 -0.67
CA GLU A 538 -14.10 -63.66 -1.91
C GLU A 538 -14.64 -62.25 -2.15
N VAL A 539 -14.42 -61.74 -3.37
CA VAL A 539 -14.91 -60.45 -3.81
C VAL A 539 -16.36 -60.62 -4.24
N VAL A 540 -17.30 -60.15 -3.43
CA VAL A 540 -18.73 -60.23 -3.67
C VAL A 540 -19.21 -58.94 -4.28
N THR A 541 -19.79 -59.01 -5.48
CA THR A 541 -20.55 -57.88 -6.03
C THR A 541 -21.88 -57.76 -5.30
N ILE A 542 -22.10 -56.62 -4.67
CA ILE A 542 -23.38 -56.25 -4.10
C ILE A 542 -23.95 -55.06 -4.88
N SER A 543 -25.26 -55.05 -5.04
CA SER A 543 -25.93 -53.92 -5.68
C SER A 543 -27.24 -53.61 -5.00
N ALA A 544 -27.60 -52.34 -4.95
CA ALA A 544 -28.88 -51.85 -4.47
C ALA A 544 -29.50 -50.97 -5.54
N PRO A 545 -30.83 -50.90 -5.64
CA PRO A 545 -31.47 -49.94 -6.52
C PRO A 545 -31.15 -48.51 -6.05
N GLU A 546 -31.05 -47.57 -7.00
CA GLU A 546 -30.86 -46.14 -6.74
C GLU A 546 -31.97 -45.54 -5.85
N THR A 547 -33.17 -46.12 -5.91
CA THR A 547 -34.32 -45.79 -5.06
C THR A 547 -34.75 -47.00 -4.24
N GLY A 548 -35.02 -46.78 -2.95
CA GLY A 548 -35.33 -47.85 -2.01
C GLY A 548 -36.14 -47.35 -0.80
N PRO A 549 -36.23 -48.15 0.27
CA PRO A 549 -37.06 -47.82 1.43
C PRO A 549 -36.59 -46.52 2.12
N GLY A 550 -37.37 -45.45 2.01
CA GLY A 550 -37.06 -44.16 2.63
C GLY A 550 -36.30 -43.17 1.76
N GLY A 551 -36.07 -43.46 0.47
CA GLY A 551 -35.62 -42.46 -0.51
C GLY A 551 -34.56 -42.96 -1.49
N THR A 552 -33.48 -42.19 -1.61
CA THR A 552 -32.36 -42.43 -2.51
C THR A 552 -31.22 -43.15 -1.80
N PHE A 553 -30.50 -44.01 -2.53
CA PHE A 553 -29.34 -44.71 -2.01
C PHE A 553 -28.32 -43.71 -1.43
N LEU A 554 -28.00 -43.87 -0.15
CA LEU A 554 -27.03 -43.06 0.57
C LEU A 554 -25.69 -43.79 0.63
N ARG A 555 -25.69 -44.99 1.22
CA ARG A 555 -24.46 -45.76 1.44
C ARG A 555 -24.74 -47.18 1.86
N TRP A 556 -23.72 -48.01 1.71
CA TRP A 556 -23.59 -49.25 2.44
C TRP A 556 -23.11 -49.03 3.88
N SER A 557 -23.67 -49.77 4.84
CA SER A 557 -23.18 -49.81 6.23
C SER A 557 -23.11 -51.24 6.75
N SER A 558 -22.06 -51.54 7.50
CA SER A 558 -21.86 -52.80 8.21
C SER A 558 -20.95 -52.57 9.41
N SER A 559 -21.11 -53.37 10.45
CA SER A 559 -20.20 -53.38 11.61
C SER A 559 -18.95 -54.23 11.39
N THR A 560 -18.95 -55.10 10.37
CA THR A 560 -17.92 -56.13 10.16
C THR A 560 -17.32 -56.13 8.76
N LEU A 561 -17.96 -55.52 7.77
CA LEU A 561 -17.49 -55.47 6.38
C LEU A 561 -17.33 -54.03 5.87
N SER A 562 -16.37 -53.84 4.98
CA SER A 562 -16.12 -52.57 4.29
C SER A 562 -16.19 -52.79 2.78
N PRO A 563 -17.22 -52.26 2.09
CA PRO A 563 -17.28 -52.31 0.63
C PRO A 563 -16.24 -51.38 0.00
N SER A 564 -15.73 -51.77 -1.17
CA SER A 564 -14.71 -51.05 -1.95
C SER A 564 -15.15 -49.63 -2.31
N GLN A 565 -16.44 -49.45 -2.58
CA GLN A 565 -17.07 -48.15 -2.81
C GLN A 565 -18.34 -48.04 -1.98
N THR A 566 -18.19 -47.54 -0.75
CA THR A 566 -19.28 -47.39 0.23
C THR A 566 -20.46 -46.57 -0.28
N TYR A 567 -20.22 -45.60 -1.16
CA TYR A 567 -21.21 -44.64 -1.67
C TYR A 567 -21.68 -44.95 -3.11
N SER A 568 -21.34 -46.12 -3.64
CA SER A 568 -21.85 -46.58 -4.94
C SER A 568 -22.98 -47.60 -4.74
N CYS A 569 -24.08 -47.44 -5.48
CA CYS A 569 -25.20 -48.38 -5.43
C CYS A 569 -24.81 -49.78 -5.94
N SER A 570 -23.74 -49.89 -6.73
CA SER A 570 -23.14 -51.14 -7.16
C SER A 570 -21.66 -51.15 -6.82
N THR A 571 -21.25 -52.08 -5.97
CA THR A 571 -19.87 -52.14 -5.46
C THR A 571 -19.46 -53.58 -5.21
N THR A 572 -18.21 -53.76 -4.82
CA THR A 572 -17.71 -55.03 -4.35
C THR A 572 -17.37 -54.94 -2.88
N LEU A 573 -17.43 -56.05 -2.16
CA LEU A 573 -16.84 -56.16 -0.84
C LEU A 573 -16.04 -57.44 -0.77
N VAL A 574 -15.07 -57.50 0.14
CA VAL A 574 -14.34 -58.72 0.43
C VAL A 574 -14.99 -59.38 1.62
N MET A 575 -15.43 -60.63 1.49
CA MET A 575 -16.03 -61.36 2.60
C MET A 575 -15.01 -61.58 3.73
N GLY A 576 -15.39 -61.32 4.97
CA GLY A 576 -14.55 -61.51 6.15
C GLY A 576 -14.55 -62.96 6.67
N ASN A 577 -13.85 -63.20 7.78
CA ASN A 577 -13.80 -64.51 8.46
C ASN A 577 -15.00 -64.74 9.41
N GLY A 578 -16.21 -64.31 9.03
CA GLY A 578 -17.41 -64.41 9.87
C GLY A 578 -18.69 -64.04 9.11
N ASP A 579 -19.84 -64.55 9.56
CA ASP A 579 -21.15 -64.14 9.03
C ASP A 579 -21.31 -62.63 9.19
N ALA A 580 -21.88 -62.00 8.16
CA ALA A 580 -21.97 -60.56 8.12
C ALA A 580 -23.26 -60.07 7.49
N THR A 581 -23.69 -58.91 7.94
CA THR A 581 -24.80 -58.17 7.37
C THR A 581 -24.28 -56.85 6.85
N ILE A 582 -24.67 -56.50 5.63
CA ILE A 582 -24.44 -55.18 5.06
C ILE A 582 -25.79 -54.61 4.61
N THR A 583 -26.02 -53.34 4.93
CA THR A 583 -27.29 -52.68 4.68
C THR A 583 -27.10 -51.54 3.69
N ALA A 584 -27.89 -51.52 2.62
CA ALA A 584 -28.08 -50.32 1.82
C ALA A 584 -28.99 -49.36 2.60
N ASN A 585 -28.44 -48.21 2.97
CA ASN A 585 -29.15 -47.14 3.66
C ASN A 585 -29.65 -46.15 2.62
N TYR A 586 -30.86 -45.65 2.86
CA TYR A 586 -31.55 -44.73 1.97
C TYR A 586 -32.00 -43.52 2.79
N THR A 587 -32.04 -42.35 2.15
CA THR A 587 -32.67 -41.17 2.74
C THR A 587 -33.30 -40.29 1.67
N THR A 588 -34.22 -39.44 2.09
CA THR A 588 -34.81 -38.44 1.20
C THR A 588 -33.75 -37.36 0.92
N PRO A 589 -33.44 -37.07 -0.36
CA PRO A 589 -32.50 -36.01 -0.69
C PRO A 589 -32.95 -34.64 -0.16
N GLY A 590 -32.03 -33.91 0.47
CA GLY A 590 -32.22 -32.49 0.76
C GLY A 590 -31.96 -31.63 -0.49
N THR A 591 -32.80 -30.63 -0.75
CA THR A 591 -32.61 -29.72 -1.90
C THR A 591 -31.64 -28.59 -1.53
N ILE A 592 -30.68 -28.31 -2.41
CA ILE A 592 -29.72 -27.22 -2.28
C ILE A 592 -29.85 -26.28 -3.49
N PRO A 593 -30.05 -24.96 -3.31
CA PRO A 593 -30.14 -24.23 -2.04
C PRO A 593 -31.42 -24.53 -1.23
N GLY A 594 -31.35 -24.41 0.10
CA GLY A 594 -32.44 -24.78 0.99
C GLY A 594 -32.00 -25.16 2.42
N THR A 595 -32.96 -25.32 3.33
CA THR A 595 -32.72 -25.80 4.70
C THR A 595 -32.88 -27.31 4.77
N THR A 596 -31.90 -28.00 5.35
CA THR A 596 -31.96 -29.43 5.67
C THR A 596 -31.83 -29.63 7.17
N GLN A 597 -32.76 -30.37 7.78
CA GLN A 597 -32.77 -30.64 9.22
C GLN A 597 -31.74 -31.73 9.56
N ALA A 598 -31.03 -31.61 10.69
CA ALA A 598 -29.95 -32.54 11.02
C ALA A 598 -30.45 -33.97 11.28
N GLU A 599 -31.64 -34.09 11.87
CA GLU A 599 -32.32 -35.35 12.14
C GLU A 599 -32.83 -36.07 10.87
N GLN A 600 -32.81 -35.40 9.70
CA GLN A 600 -33.13 -36.04 8.41
C GLN A 600 -31.93 -36.81 7.82
N SER A 601 -30.84 -36.92 8.57
CA SER A 601 -29.68 -37.72 8.15
C SER A 601 -30.06 -39.18 7.93
N GLY A 602 -29.57 -39.76 6.84
CA GLY A 602 -29.84 -41.16 6.49
C GLY A 602 -28.93 -42.15 7.21
N TYR A 603 -27.84 -41.67 7.79
CA TYR A 603 -26.89 -42.48 8.53
C TYR A 603 -26.14 -41.60 9.54
N GLN A 604 -25.85 -42.18 10.70
CA GLN A 604 -25.17 -41.47 11.78
C GLN A 604 -24.25 -42.39 12.59
N GLN A 605 -23.13 -41.86 13.08
CA GLN A 605 -22.17 -42.60 13.91
C GLN A 605 -21.64 -41.71 15.04
N GLY A 606 -21.69 -42.22 16.27
CA GLY A 606 -21.24 -41.47 17.45
C GLY A 606 -22.12 -40.27 17.78
N THR A 607 -23.40 -40.30 17.38
CA THR A 607 -24.37 -39.23 17.61
C THR A 607 -25.67 -39.75 18.21
N SER A 608 -26.49 -38.83 18.71
CA SER A 608 -27.85 -39.12 19.19
C SER A 608 -28.80 -37.97 18.92
N ALA A 609 -30.06 -38.25 18.58
CA ALA A 609 -31.08 -37.22 18.40
C ALA A 609 -31.77 -36.86 19.73
N SER A 610 -32.22 -35.61 19.87
CA SER A 610 -32.95 -35.11 21.05
C SER A 610 -33.83 -33.91 20.68
N THR A 611 -34.79 -33.55 21.52
CA THR A 611 -35.74 -32.45 21.25
C THR A 611 -35.09 -31.08 21.44
N ALA A 612 -35.21 -30.21 20.43
CA ALA A 612 -34.67 -28.86 20.46
C ALA A 612 -35.58 -27.89 21.24
N THR A 613 -34.97 -26.99 22.03
CA THR A 613 -35.65 -25.87 22.70
C THR A 613 -35.66 -24.58 21.87
N ASP A 614 -35.23 -24.63 20.59
CA ASP A 614 -35.14 -23.48 19.70
C ASP A 614 -36.52 -23.00 19.21
N SER A 615 -36.60 -21.75 18.74
CA SER A 615 -37.80 -21.19 18.13
C SER A 615 -38.14 -21.94 16.84
N GLY A 616 -39.25 -22.71 16.85
CA GLY A 616 -39.69 -23.57 15.75
C GLY A 616 -40.01 -25.00 16.17
N GLY A 617 -39.48 -25.47 17.31
CA GLY A 617 -39.55 -26.88 17.71
C GLY A 617 -38.72 -27.79 16.77
N GLY A 618 -38.70 -29.10 17.02
CA GLY A 618 -37.98 -30.08 16.20
C GLY A 618 -37.01 -30.95 17.00
N GLN A 619 -36.16 -31.71 16.30
CA GLN A 619 -35.06 -32.44 16.90
C GLN A 619 -33.72 -31.76 16.57
N TYR A 620 -32.66 -32.18 17.24
CA TYR A 620 -31.29 -31.87 16.89
C TYR A 620 -30.44 -33.12 17.05
N VAL A 621 -29.27 -33.11 16.45
CA VAL A 621 -28.28 -34.19 16.59
C VAL A 621 -27.14 -33.75 17.49
N ASN A 622 -26.88 -34.51 18.54
CA ASN A 622 -25.73 -34.35 19.43
C ASN A 622 -24.50 -35.08 18.87
N PHE A 623 -23.38 -34.37 18.75
CA PHE A 623 -22.08 -34.92 18.36
C PHE A 623 -21.24 -35.09 19.62
N SER A 624 -21.21 -36.30 20.17
CA SER A 624 -20.71 -36.53 21.52
C SER A 624 -19.18 -36.60 21.65
N ALA A 625 -18.46 -36.75 20.53
CA ALA A 625 -17.00 -36.82 20.52
C ALA A 625 -16.41 -36.42 19.15
N THR A 626 -15.12 -36.11 19.11
CA THR A 626 -14.36 -35.96 17.87
C THR A 626 -14.49 -37.23 17.02
N GLY A 627 -14.78 -37.07 15.73
CA GLY A 627 -15.02 -38.16 14.78
C GLY A 627 -16.49 -38.60 14.67
N ALA A 628 -17.40 -38.08 15.51
CA ALA A 628 -18.84 -38.28 15.33
C ALA A 628 -19.32 -37.60 14.04
N PHE A 629 -20.23 -38.24 13.30
CA PHE A 629 -20.74 -37.71 12.04
C PHE A 629 -22.18 -38.13 11.71
N ILE A 630 -22.79 -37.38 10.81
CA ILE A 630 -24.05 -37.68 10.13
C ILE A 630 -23.90 -37.51 8.61
N GLU A 631 -24.72 -38.20 7.83
CA GLU A 631 -24.65 -38.18 6.36
C GLU A 631 -26.02 -37.96 5.71
N PHE A 632 -26.00 -37.20 4.61
CA PHE A 632 -27.17 -36.84 3.81
C PHE A 632 -26.94 -37.19 2.34
N VAL A 633 -28.03 -37.51 1.65
CA VAL A 633 -28.09 -37.28 0.21
C VAL A 633 -28.58 -35.84 0.03
N VAL A 634 -27.90 -35.06 -0.80
CA VAL A 634 -28.34 -33.73 -1.21
C VAL A 634 -28.42 -33.66 -2.72
N ASP A 635 -29.30 -32.82 -3.24
CA ASP A 635 -29.47 -32.57 -4.66
C ASP A 635 -29.25 -31.08 -4.95
N VAL A 636 -28.07 -30.76 -5.50
CA VAL A 636 -27.68 -29.39 -5.86
C VAL A 636 -28.34 -29.06 -7.19
N GLN A 637 -29.26 -28.10 -7.21
CA GLN A 637 -30.08 -27.84 -8.40
C GLN A 637 -29.32 -27.11 -9.53
N THR A 638 -28.38 -26.23 -9.16
CA THR A 638 -27.74 -25.25 -10.04
C THR A 638 -26.25 -25.09 -9.71
N GLU A 639 -25.44 -24.62 -10.66
CA GLU A 639 -23.99 -24.51 -10.50
C GLU A 639 -23.68 -23.17 -9.83
N ASP A 640 -23.63 -23.17 -8.51
CA ASP A 640 -23.65 -21.92 -7.76
C ASP A 640 -22.57 -21.85 -6.69
N THR A 641 -22.14 -20.62 -6.39
CA THR A 641 -21.41 -20.33 -5.15
C THR A 641 -22.42 -20.11 -4.04
N SER A 642 -22.40 -20.96 -3.02
CA SER A 642 -23.32 -20.89 -1.89
C SER A 642 -22.57 -20.60 -0.57
N VAL A 643 -23.29 -20.09 0.42
CA VAL A 643 -22.84 -20.12 1.83
C VAL A 643 -23.65 -21.16 2.57
N LEU A 644 -22.95 -22.05 3.27
CA LEU A 644 -23.57 -22.99 4.20
C LEU A 644 -23.61 -22.38 5.59
N SER A 645 -24.81 -22.25 6.15
CA SER A 645 -25.06 -21.79 7.51
C SER A 645 -25.54 -22.95 8.38
N TYR A 646 -25.09 -23.03 9.63
CA TYR A 646 -25.37 -24.14 10.55
C TYR A 646 -25.98 -23.62 11.85
N ARG A 647 -27.14 -24.12 12.24
CA ARG A 647 -27.76 -23.80 13.53
C ARG A 647 -27.21 -24.71 14.61
N ILE A 648 -26.29 -24.20 15.41
CA ILE A 648 -25.45 -24.98 16.33
C ILE A 648 -25.55 -24.46 17.76
N SER A 649 -25.47 -25.37 18.73
CA SER A 649 -25.18 -25.05 20.14
C SER A 649 -23.96 -25.84 20.62
N SER A 650 -23.12 -25.27 21.49
CA SER A 650 -21.92 -25.93 21.99
C SER A 650 -21.52 -25.39 23.37
N SER A 651 -21.09 -26.24 24.30
CA SER A 651 -20.56 -25.81 25.60
C SER A 651 -19.12 -25.30 25.54
N SER A 652 -18.36 -25.63 24.49
CA SER A 652 -16.96 -25.27 24.31
C SER A 652 -16.64 -24.99 22.84
N ASN A 653 -15.39 -24.62 22.55
CA ASN A 653 -14.97 -24.51 21.15
C ASN A 653 -14.95 -25.89 20.50
N ALA A 654 -15.43 -25.97 19.26
CA ALA A 654 -15.49 -27.17 18.43
C ALA A 654 -15.27 -26.81 16.95
N VAL A 655 -15.13 -27.82 16.09
CA VAL A 655 -14.98 -27.63 14.63
C VAL A 655 -15.88 -28.62 13.91
N LEU A 656 -16.78 -28.11 13.07
CA LEU A 656 -17.62 -28.89 12.15
C LEU A 656 -16.96 -28.90 10.77
N LYS A 657 -16.89 -30.06 10.12
CA LYS A 657 -16.49 -30.20 8.70
C LYS A 657 -17.61 -30.79 7.88
N VAL A 658 -17.71 -30.35 6.63
CA VAL A 658 -18.63 -30.89 5.62
C VAL A 658 -17.82 -31.43 4.46
N ARG A 659 -18.06 -32.68 4.05
CA ARG A 659 -17.35 -33.31 2.94
C ARG A 659 -18.30 -33.93 1.94
N ASN A 660 -17.98 -33.82 0.65
CA ASN A 660 -18.61 -34.64 -0.37
C ASN A 660 -17.95 -36.02 -0.35
N MET A 661 -18.72 -37.05 -0.05
CA MET A 661 -18.22 -38.41 0.08
C MET A 661 -18.14 -39.17 -1.26
N ASN A 662 -18.78 -38.67 -2.33
CA ASN A 662 -18.58 -39.21 -3.67
C ASN A 662 -17.17 -38.91 -4.19
N SER A 663 -16.66 -37.71 -3.94
CA SER A 663 -15.33 -37.24 -4.39
C SER A 663 -14.27 -37.19 -3.28
N ASN A 664 -14.68 -37.41 -2.02
CA ASN A 664 -13.85 -37.21 -0.82
C ASN A 664 -13.26 -35.79 -0.69
N THR A 665 -13.97 -34.78 -1.19
CA THR A 665 -13.54 -33.37 -1.12
C THR A 665 -14.13 -32.67 0.10
N LEU A 666 -13.34 -31.79 0.74
CA LEU A 666 -13.85 -30.91 1.78
C LEU A 666 -14.71 -29.82 1.12
N ILE A 667 -15.97 -29.72 1.55
CA ILE A 667 -16.88 -28.65 1.14
C ILE A 667 -16.70 -27.45 2.06
N ASP A 668 -16.76 -27.66 3.38
CA ASP A 668 -16.68 -26.57 4.36
C ASP A 668 -16.04 -27.01 5.68
N SER A 669 -15.48 -26.06 6.43
CA SER A 669 -14.89 -26.26 7.75
C SER A 669 -15.11 -25.03 8.60
N VAL A 670 -15.89 -25.17 9.67
CA VAL A 670 -16.38 -24.06 10.48
C VAL A 670 -15.98 -24.22 11.94
N ALA A 671 -15.34 -23.18 12.48
CA ALA A 671 -15.07 -23.09 13.91
C ALA A 671 -16.35 -22.69 14.67
N VAL A 672 -16.71 -23.51 15.65
CA VAL A 672 -17.83 -23.29 16.54
C VAL A 672 -17.27 -22.86 17.89
N THR A 673 -17.23 -21.56 18.18
CA THR A 673 -17.04 -21.06 19.57
C THR A 673 -18.14 -21.53 20.56
N GLY A 674 -17.83 -21.64 21.85
CA GLY A 674 -18.84 -22.00 22.86
C GLY A 674 -20.04 -21.02 22.87
N THR A 675 -21.27 -21.54 22.95
CA THR A 675 -22.53 -20.78 23.09
C THR A 675 -22.99 -20.64 24.55
N GLY A 676 -22.18 -21.14 25.50
CA GLY A 676 -22.37 -21.01 26.95
C GLY A 676 -22.94 -22.26 27.61
N PHE A 677 -24.08 -22.78 27.14
CA PHE A 677 -24.76 -23.95 27.73
C PHE A 677 -25.37 -24.86 26.66
N SER A 678 -25.72 -26.10 27.05
CA SER A 678 -26.45 -27.04 26.20
C SER A 678 -27.79 -26.42 25.74
N GLN A 679 -28.02 -26.40 24.43
CA GLN A 679 -29.20 -25.82 23.77
C GLN A 679 -29.28 -24.28 23.72
N SER A 680 -28.18 -23.56 23.95
CA SER A 680 -28.07 -22.15 23.56
C SER A 680 -27.71 -22.05 22.08
N TRP A 681 -28.69 -21.75 21.21
CA TRP A 681 -28.55 -21.84 19.76
C TRP A 681 -28.04 -20.56 19.10
N ARG A 682 -27.17 -20.71 18.11
CA ARG A 682 -26.78 -19.62 17.21
C ARG A 682 -26.58 -20.13 15.78
N THR A 683 -26.60 -19.21 14.83
CA THR A 683 -26.33 -19.53 13.43
C THR A 683 -24.86 -19.26 13.10
N VAL A 684 -24.16 -20.37 12.85
CA VAL A 684 -22.87 -20.64 12.21
C VAL A 684 -22.75 -20.26 10.74
N ASN A 685 -22.30 -19.09 10.29
CA ASN A 685 -22.02 -18.92 8.86
C ASN A 685 -20.68 -19.59 8.50
N GLY A 686 -20.71 -20.52 7.55
CA GLY A 686 -19.53 -21.20 7.03
C GLY A 686 -18.84 -20.44 5.91
N ASN A 687 -17.93 -21.13 5.22
CA ASN A 687 -17.22 -20.56 4.09
C ASN A 687 -18.13 -20.51 2.85
N ARG A 688 -17.68 -19.75 1.84
CA ARG A 688 -18.26 -19.82 0.50
C ARG A 688 -17.79 -21.09 -0.17
N VAL A 689 -18.74 -21.80 -0.78
CA VAL A 689 -18.50 -23.10 -1.38
C VAL A 689 -19.04 -23.09 -2.79
N ALA A 690 -18.19 -23.42 -3.77
CA ALA A 690 -18.64 -23.69 -5.12
C ALA A 690 -19.24 -25.10 -5.16
N LEU A 691 -20.50 -25.21 -5.57
CA LEU A 691 -21.23 -26.47 -5.61
C LEU A 691 -21.50 -26.84 -7.06
N THR A 692 -21.18 -28.08 -7.42
CA THR A 692 -21.53 -28.65 -8.72
C THR A 692 -22.96 -29.18 -8.71
N PRO A 693 -23.76 -28.95 -9.77
CA PRO A 693 -25.11 -29.50 -9.86
C PRO A 693 -25.13 -31.02 -9.76
N GLY A 694 -26.25 -31.52 -9.27
CA GLY A 694 -26.57 -32.93 -9.18
C GLY A 694 -26.49 -33.49 -7.77
N ARG A 695 -26.76 -34.79 -7.71
CA ARG A 695 -26.84 -35.54 -6.46
C ARG A 695 -25.46 -35.75 -5.85
N GLN A 696 -25.36 -35.46 -4.56
CA GLN A 696 -24.14 -35.62 -3.78
C GLN A 696 -24.45 -36.27 -2.42
N ILE A 697 -23.42 -36.84 -1.79
CA ILE A 697 -23.50 -37.39 -0.44
C ILE A 697 -22.64 -36.54 0.47
N TRP A 698 -23.26 -35.84 1.42
CA TRP A 698 -22.56 -34.93 2.33
C TRP A 698 -22.42 -35.55 3.70
N ARG A 699 -21.19 -35.60 4.21
CA ARG A 699 -20.89 -35.93 5.61
C ARG A 699 -20.64 -34.67 6.40
N LEU A 700 -21.36 -34.49 7.50
CA LEU A 700 -21.12 -33.47 8.51
C LEU A 700 -20.45 -34.16 9.71
N GLU A 701 -19.21 -33.80 10.04
CA GLU A 701 -18.39 -34.46 11.06
C GLU A 701 -17.80 -33.48 12.10
N SER A 702 -17.72 -33.92 13.35
CA SER A 702 -16.96 -33.18 14.38
C SER A 702 -15.47 -33.46 14.21
N SER A 703 -14.70 -32.46 13.77
CA SER A 703 -13.25 -32.54 13.68
C SER A 703 -12.56 -32.28 15.02
N SER A 704 -13.23 -31.60 15.96
CA SER A 704 -12.78 -31.41 17.34
C SER A 704 -13.94 -30.91 18.20
N GLY A 705 -13.94 -31.25 19.49
CA GLY A 705 -14.97 -30.79 20.43
C GLY A 705 -16.33 -31.48 20.22
N SER A 706 -17.29 -31.15 21.07
CA SER A 706 -18.67 -31.62 20.97
C SER A 706 -19.61 -30.45 20.71
N PHE A 707 -20.67 -30.69 19.94
CA PHE A 707 -21.70 -29.68 19.65
C PHE A 707 -23.03 -30.37 19.31
N ASN A 708 -24.10 -29.60 19.31
CA ASN A 708 -25.40 -30.00 18.79
C ASN A 708 -25.68 -29.25 17.49
N LEU A 709 -26.15 -29.94 16.47
CA LEU A 709 -26.59 -29.36 15.20
C LEU A 709 -28.10 -29.53 15.06
N ASN A 710 -28.81 -28.44 14.79
CA ASN A 710 -30.25 -28.44 14.52
C ASN A 710 -30.50 -28.58 13.02
N TRP A 711 -30.00 -27.65 12.20
CA TRP A 711 -30.11 -27.70 10.74
C TRP A 711 -28.92 -27.05 10.07
N PHE A 712 -28.75 -27.31 8.78
CA PHE A 712 -27.92 -26.50 7.89
C PHE A 712 -28.75 -25.90 6.77
N LEU A 713 -28.34 -24.72 6.30
CA LEU A 713 -29.02 -23.92 5.30
C LEU A 713 -28.00 -23.52 4.24
N SER A 714 -28.27 -23.85 2.99
CA SER A 714 -27.53 -23.31 1.86
C SER A 714 -28.28 -22.13 1.25
N LYS A 715 -27.57 -21.01 1.04
CA LYS A 715 -28.08 -19.85 0.28
C LYS A 715 -27.20 -19.61 -0.93
N GLU A 716 -27.84 -19.51 -2.08
CA GLU A 716 -27.23 -19.06 -3.33
C GLU A 716 -26.70 -17.62 -3.19
N LEU A 717 -25.55 -17.35 -3.81
CA LEU A 717 -24.97 -16.01 -3.91
C LEU A 717 -24.89 -15.57 -5.37
N PHE A 718 -25.20 -14.31 -5.61
CA PHE A 718 -25.10 -13.65 -6.91
C PHE A 718 -23.88 -12.72 -6.92
N THR A 719 -23.22 -12.58 -8.05
CA THR A 719 -22.00 -11.81 -8.20
C THR A 719 -22.31 -10.35 -8.52
N LEU A 720 -21.87 -9.44 -7.66
CA LEU A 720 -21.76 -8.02 -7.96
C LEU A 720 -20.35 -7.73 -8.49
N THR A 721 -20.26 -7.26 -9.73
CA THR A 721 -19.01 -6.72 -10.29
C THR A 721 -19.06 -5.21 -10.27
N VAL A 722 -18.18 -4.58 -9.48
CA VAL A 722 -18.01 -3.13 -9.41
C VAL A 722 -16.77 -2.74 -10.22
N GLN A 723 -16.97 -2.03 -11.33
CA GLN A 723 -15.90 -1.46 -12.13
C GLN A 723 -15.55 -0.05 -11.65
N ASN A 724 -14.25 0.21 -11.49
CA ASN A 724 -13.69 1.47 -10.96
C ASN A 724 -14.23 1.84 -9.56
N GLY A 725 -14.44 0.82 -8.71
CA GLY A 725 -14.91 1.00 -7.34
C GLY A 725 -14.77 -0.25 -6.49
N THR A 726 -15.13 -0.11 -5.22
CA THR A 726 -15.16 -1.18 -4.22
C THR A 726 -16.56 -1.75 -4.05
N GLY A 727 -16.65 -3.02 -3.63
CA GLY A 727 -17.91 -3.73 -3.38
C GLY A 727 -18.11 -4.94 -4.30
N SER A 728 -17.12 -5.23 -5.16
CA SER A 728 -17.13 -6.46 -5.96
C SER A 728 -17.04 -7.68 -5.06
N ASP A 729 -18.10 -8.48 -5.02
CA ASP A 729 -18.16 -9.72 -4.27
C ASP A 729 -19.44 -10.49 -4.64
N SER A 730 -19.63 -11.69 -4.07
CA SER A 730 -20.89 -12.44 -4.18
C SER A 730 -21.76 -12.23 -2.93
N TYR A 731 -23.05 -11.93 -3.11
CA TYR A 731 -23.98 -11.67 -2.01
C TYR A 731 -25.28 -12.46 -2.17
N ALA A 732 -25.96 -12.72 -1.07
CA ALA A 732 -27.29 -13.34 -1.11
C ALA A 732 -28.31 -12.35 -1.68
N GLU A 733 -29.36 -12.87 -2.33
CA GLU A 733 -30.48 -12.06 -2.81
C GLU A 733 -31.03 -11.14 -1.70
N GLY A 734 -31.30 -9.90 -2.08
CA GLY A 734 -31.84 -8.87 -1.22
C GLY A 734 -30.81 -8.16 -0.33
N THR A 735 -29.53 -8.55 -0.37
CA THR A 735 -28.45 -7.89 0.39
C THR A 735 -28.21 -6.48 -0.14
N SER A 736 -28.24 -5.48 0.76
CA SER A 736 -27.82 -4.11 0.44
C SER A 736 -26.31 -4.00 0.59
N VAL A 737 -25.61 -3.79 -0.53
CA VAL A 737 -24.16 -3.73 -0.62
C VAL A 737 -23.74 -2.26 -0.73
N PRO A 738 -22.95 -1.74 0.23
CA PRO A 738 -22.35 -0.42 0.09
C PRO A 738 -21.25 -0.46 -0.99
N VAL A 739 -21.29 0.48 -1.92
CA VAL A 739 -20.31 0.62 -3.01
C VAL A 739 -19.65 1.99 -2.95
N ARG A 740 -18.37 2.05 -3.30
CA ARG A 740 -17.57 3.28 -3.29
C ARG A 740 -16.78 3.40 -4.58
N ALA A 741 -16.77 4.57 -5.18
CA ALA A 741 -16.01 4.82 -6.41
C ALA A 741 -14.52 5.03 -6.10
N ASP A 742 -13.63 4.48 -6.92
CA ASP A 742 -12.17 4.56 -6.75
C ASP A 742 -11.64 5.91 -7.23
N SER A 743 -10.89 6.63 -6.40
CA SER A 743 -10.51 8.03 -6.66
C SER A 743 -9.34 8.24 -7.62
N GLU A 744 -8.91 7.24 -8.39
CA GLU A 744 -7.59 7.24 -9.04
C GLU A 744 -7.53 7.86 -10.45
N SER A 745 -8.66 8.22 -11.08
CA SER A 745 -8.68 8.60 -12.51
C SER A 745 -9.49 9.85 -12.89
N GLY A 746 -10.15 10.54 -11.96
CA GLY A 746 -10.90 11.76 -12.25
C GLY A 746 -11.87 12.16 -11.15
N SER A 747 -12.78 13.10 -11.45
CA SER A 747 -13.89 13.43 -10.55
C SER A 747 -15.06 12.48 -10.81
N PHE A 748 -15.63 11.91 -9.75
CA PHE A 748 -16.75 10.99 -9.85
C PHE A 748 -17.97 11.66 -10.48
N LEU A 749 -18.52 11.05 -11.53
CA LEU A 749 -19.71 11.52 -12.23
C LEU A 749 -20.96 10.76 -11.77
N ARG A 750 -20.97 9.44 -11.92
CA ARG A 750 -22.12 8.58 -11.59
C ARG A 750 -21.81 7.09 -11.55
N TRP A 751 -22.74 6.34 -11.00
CA TRP A 751 -22.90 4.91 -11.21
C TRP A 751 -23.82 4.61 -12.41
N SER A 752 -23.45 3.61 -13.19
CA SER A 752 -24.33 2.93 -14.16
C SER A 752 -24.39 1.44 -13.84
N SER A 753 -25.42 0.76 -14.31
CA SER A 753 -25.64 -0.67 -14.04
C SER A 753 -26.20 -1.38 -15.27
N SER A 754 -25.88 -2.66 -15.41
CA SER A 754 -26.34 -3.52 -16.50
C SER A 754 -27.85 -3.77 -16.49
N SER A 755 -28.45 -3.94 -15.31
CA SER A 755 -29.81 -4.47 -15.17
C SER A 755 -30.60 -3.90 -13.99
N GLN A 756 -29.94 -3.26 -13.00
CA GLN A 756 -30.58 -2.83 -11.76
C GLN A 756 -30.27 -1.37 -11.39
N ALA A 757 -31.22 -0.64 -10.80
CA ALA A 757 -30.97 0.69 -10.26
C ALA A 757 -30.00 0.67 -9.06
N VAL A 758 -29.05 1.61 -9.05
CA VAL A 758 -28.13 1.86 -7.94
C VAL A 758 -28.72 2.97 -7.05
N ASP A 759 -28.67 2.81 -5.73
CA ASP A 759 -29.18 3.81 -4.79
C ASP A 759 -28.30 5.07 -4.83
N GLN A 760 -28.90 6.26 -4.96
CA GLN A 760 -28.14 7.52 -5.04
C GLN A 760 -26.99 7.46 -6.09
N PRO A 761 -27.29 7.24 -7.38
CA PRO A 761 -26.27 6.95 -8.39
C PRO A 761 -25.28 8.10 -8.64
N TYR A 762 -25.56 9.30 -8.13
CA TYR A 762 -24.68 10.49 -8.22
C TYR A 762 -23.86 10.73 -6.95
N SER A 763 -23.84 9.78 -6.02
CA SER A 763 -22.96 9.80 -4.85
C SER A 763 -21.81 8.81 -5.04
N SER A 764 -20.58 9.24 -4.74
CA SER A 764 -19.40 8.38 -4.77
C SER A 764 -19.43 7.30 -3.68
N LEU A 765 -20.31 7.46 -2.68
CA LEU A 765 -20.69 6.46 -1.68
C LEU A 765 -22.16 6.14 -1.86
N SER A 766 -22.45 4.90 -2.22
CA SER A 766 -23.78 4.46 -2.66
C SER A 766 -24.06 3.05 -2.14
N SER A 767 -25.24 2.50 -2.45
CA SER A 767 -25.55 1.09 -2.24
C SER A 767 -26.31 0.50 -3.42
N ILE A 768 -26.26 -0.82 -3.54
CA ILE A 768 -27.14 -1.58 -4.45
C ILE A 768 -27.72 -2.76 -3.69
N ARG A 769 -29.01 -3.04 -3.88
CA ARG A 769 -29.67 -4.17 -3.25
C ARG A 769 -29.72 -5.35 -4.21
N LEU A 770 -28.80 -6.31 -4.09
CA LEU A 770 -28.63 -7.38 -5.08
C LEU A 770 -29.92 -8.19 -5.30
N ASP A 771 -30.26 -8.46 -6.56
CA ASP A 771 -31.37 -9.34 -6.94
C ASP A 771 -30.89 -10.78 -7.17
N SER A 772 -31.74 -11.62 -7.77
CA SER A 772 -31.43 -13.01 -8.12
C SER A 772 -30.67 -13.15 -9.45
N THR A 773 -29.85 -12.17 -9.82
CA THR A 773 -28.99 -12.20 -11.00
C THR A 773 -27.62 -11.57 -10.75
N ASP A 774 -26.61 -11.98 -11.53
CA ASP A 774 -25.31 -11.32 -11.54
C ASP A 774 -25.43 -9.92 -12.15
N ILE A 775 -24.80 -8.94 -11.49
CA ILE A 775 -24.92 -7.52 -11.87
C ILE A 775 -23.54 -6.92 -12.03
N THR A 776 -23.35 -6.13 -13.09
CA THR A 776 -22.19 -5.24 -13.23
C THR A 776 -22.62 -3.80 -13.05
N ILE A 777 -21.95 -3.10 -12.14
CA ILE A 777 -22.05 -1.64 -12.01
C ILE A 777 -20.70 -1.00 -12.35
N THR A 778 -20.75 0.20 -12.90
CA THR A 778 -19.56 0.95 -13.33
C THR A 778 -19.61 2.36 -12.75
N ALA A 779 -18.56 2.75 -12.03
CA ALA A 779 -18.32 4.15 -11.70
C ALA A 779 -17.70 4.86 -12.90
N HIS A 780 -18.39 5.90 -13.37
CA HIS A 780 -17.93 6.78 -14.43
C HIS A 780 -17.25 8.00 -13.83
N PHE A 781 -16.10 8.37 -14.40
CA PHE A 781 -15.31 9.52 -14.01
C PHE A 781 -15.11 10.40 -15.22
N CYS A 782 -15.08 11.71 -14.99
CA CYS A 782 -14.74 12.67 -16.04
C CYS A 782 -14.02 13.88 -15.49
N THR A 783 -13.55 14.73 -16.40
CA THR A 783 -12.95 16.00 -16.06
C THR A 783 -14.01 16.95 -15.50
N LEU A 784 -13.71 17.58 -14.36
CA LEU A 784 -14.55 18.63 -13.81
C LEU A 784 -14.44 19.90 -14.67
N LEU A 785 -15.55 20.31 -15.26
CA LEU A 785 -15.62 21.48 -16.14
C LEU A 785 -15.90 22.74 -15.31
N SER A 786 -15.01 23.73 -15.42
CA SER A 786 -15.16 25.02 -14.73
C SER A 786 -16.07 25.96 -15.51
N LEU A 787 -17.03 26.56 -14.83
CA LEU A 787 -17.92 27.61 -15.37
C LEU A 787 -17.50 28.98 -14.79
N PRO A 788 -17.71 30.13 -15.45
CA PRO A 788 -18.23 30.29 -16.82
C PRO A 788 -17.21 29.81 -17.87
N GLY A 789 -17.68 29.47 -19.06
CA GLY A 789 -16.84 28.96 -20.14
C GLY A 789 -17.64 28.41 -21.32
N VAL A 790 -16.92 28.06 -22.40
CA VAL A 790 -17.44 27.30 -23.54
C VAL A 790 -17.17 25.82 -23.27
N ILE A 791 -18.23 25.01 -23.27
CA ILE A 791 -18.19 23.58 -23.03
C ILE A 791 -18.53 22.85 -24.33
N GLU A 792 -17.55 22.15 -24.88
CA GLU A 792 -17.75 21.29 -26.05
C GLU A 792 -18.69 20.13 -25.71
N ALA A 793 -19.64 19.81 -26.56
CA ALA A 793 -20.68 18.82 -26.26
C ALA A 793 -20.10 17.42 -26.10
N GLU A 794 -19.07 17.07 -26.88
CA GLU A 794 -18.34 15.82 -26.78
C GLU A 794 -17.51 15.67 -25.50
N SER A 795 -17.38 16.71 -24.67
CA SER A 795 -16.73 16.63 -23.34
C SER A 795 -17.61 15.95 -22.28
N ALA A 796 -18.78 15.44 -22.65
CA ALA A 796 -19.66 14.68 -21.77
C ALA A 796 -18.93 13.47 -21.19
N GLY A 797 -19.01 13.30 -19.86
CA GLY A 797 -18.39 12.17 -19.17
C GLY A 797 -19.19 10.87 -19.26
N TYR A 798 -20.44 10.94 -19.70
CA TYR A 798 -21.30 9.79 -19.92
C TYR A 798 -22.29 10.07 -21.05
N LEU A 799 -22.42 9.11 -21.96
CA LEU A 799 -23.35 9.15 -23.09
C LEU A 799 -24.22 7.89 -23.08
N GLN A 800 -25.52 8.04 -23.28
CA GLN A 800 -26.45 6.92 -23.46
C GLN A 800 -27.28 7.12 -24.72
N GLY A 801 -27.08 6.21 -25.68
CA GLY A 801 -27.77 6.23 -26.96
C GLY A 801 -27.39 7.41 -27.88
N ILE A 802 -26.25 8.06 -27.62
CA ILE A 802 -25.70 9.17 -28.41
C ILE A 802 -24.40 8.71 -29.06
N THR A 803 -24.22 9.04 -30.34
CA THR A 803 -22.95 8.88 -31.06
C THR A 803 -22.25 10.22 -31.24
N THR A 804 -20.94 10.19 -31.49
CA THR A 804 -20.15 11.37 -31.81
C THR A 804 -19.79 11.42 -33.28
N ASP A 805 -19.59 12.62 -33.82
CA ASP A 805 -19.12 12.86 -35.19
C ASP A 805 -18.30 14.16 -35.23
N ILE A 806 -17.79 14.53 -36.40
CA ILE A 806 -17.02 15.78 -36.59
C ILE A 806 -17.94 16.96 -36.93
N SER A 807 -17.57 18.15 -36.43
CA SER A 807 -18.27 19.40 -36.69
C SER A 807 -17.78 20.07 -37.97
N SER A 808 -18.70 20.62 -38.77
CA SER A 808 -18.38 21.59 -39.82
C SER A 808 -18.59 23.06 -39.40
N ASP A 809 -18.81 23.33 -38.10
CA ASP A 809 -19.01 24.68 -37.57
C ASP A 809 -17.70 25.47 -37.46
N GLU A 810 -17.81 26.77 -37.17
CA GLU A 810 -16.67 27.64 -36.88
C GLU A 810 -15.87 27.12 -35.66
N GLY A 811 -14.62 26.70 -35.90
CA GLY A 811 -13.72 26.12 -34.91
C GLY A 811 -13.45 24.62 -35.09
N GLY A 812 -14.25 23.91 -35.89
CA GLY A 812 -14.17 22.45 -36.02
C GLY A 812 -14.61 21.74 -34.73
N GLY A 813 -13.99 20.60 -34.40
CA GLY A 813 -14.25 19.83 -33.17
C GLY A 813 -15.17 18.62 -33.36
N GLY A 814 -15.61 18.03 -32.25
CA GLY A 814 -16.60 16.97 -32.22
C GLY A 814 -18.02 17.52 -32.06
N ILE A 815 -19.01 16.64 -32.24
CA ILE A 815 -20.43 16.91 -31.99
C ILE A 815 -21.07 15.69 -31.35
N LEU A 816 -22.18 15.90 -30.63
CA LEU A 816 -23.09 14.85 -30.22
C LEU A 816 -24.24 14.73 -31.23
N GLN A 817 -24.46 13.54 -31.79
CA GLN A 817 -25.62 13.21 -32.61
C GLN A 817 -26.75 12.74 -31.70
N ILE A 818 -27.61 13.67 -31.31
CA ILE A 818 -28.74 13.41 -30.41
C ILE A 818 -29.94 12.99 -31.24
N GLY A 819 -30.32 11.71 -31.13
CA GLY A 819 -31.38 11.09 -31.92
C GLY A 819 -32.68 10.90 -31.15
N ASN A 820 -32.95 9.66 -30.78
CA ASN A 820 -34.23 9.22 -30.21
C ASN A 820 -34.56 9.92 -28.87
N PRO A 821 -35.85 10.14 -28.56
CA PRO A 821 -36.27 10.52 -27.21
C PRO A 821 -35.68 9.57 -26.15
N GLY A 822 -35.19 10.14 -25.05
CA GLY A 822 -34.57 9.38 -23.95
C GLY A 822 -33.06 9.18 -24.06
N THR A 823 -32.41 9.59 -25.16
CA THR A 823 -30.94 9.66 -25.23
C THR A 823 -30.43 10.81 -24.37
N LEU A 824 -29.27 10.65 -23.72
CA LEU A 824 -28.75 11.66 -22.79
C LEU A 824 -27.22 11.74 -22.76
N ALA A 825 -26.74 12.93 -22.39
CA ALA A 825 -25.34 13.25 -22.13
C ALA A 825 -25.21 13.90 -20.75
N GLU A 826 -24.19 13.52 -19.98
CA GLU A 826 -23.95 14.06 -18.62
C GLU A 826 -22.57 14.69 -18.47
N TYR A 827 -22.55 15.86 -17.83
CA TYR A 827 -21.38 16.70 -17.61
C TYR A 827 -21.20 16.93 -16.12
N LEU A 828 -19.95 16.95 -15.66
CA LEU A 828 -19.62 17.35 -14.30
C LEU A 828 -19.12 18.79 -14.33
N VAL A 829 -19.85 19.70 -13.70
CA VAL A 829 -19.56 21.14 -13.76
C VAL A 829 -19.40 21.74 -12.37
N LYS A 830 -18.63 22.83 -12.27
CA LYS A 830 -18.50 23.64 -11.06
C LYS A 830 -18.36 25.11 -11.40
N ALA A 831 -19.15 25.95 -10.75
CA ALA A 831 -18.91 27.38 -10.71
C ALA A 831 -17.97 27.72 -9.53
N PRO A 832 -16.93 28.54 -9.71
CA PRO A 832 -16.04 28.99 -8.64
C PRO A 832 -16.74 29.99 -7.71
N VAL A 833 -17.78 30.68 -8.21
CA VAL A 833 -18.54 31.70 -7.50
C VAL A 833 -20.04 31.45 -7.67
N ALA A 834 -20.81 31.55 -6.59
CA ALA A 834 -22.26 31.47 -6.65
C ALA A 834 -22.84 32.73 -7.33
N GLY A 835 -23.79 32.58 -8.25
CA GLY A 835 -24.29 33.72 -9.02
C GLY A 835 -25.31 33.34 -10.08
N ILE A 836 -25.75 34.35 -10.85
CA ILE A 836 -26.64 34.16 -12.00
C ILE A 836 -25.77 34.03 -13.25
N TYR A 837 -26.07 33.02 -14.06
CA TYR A 837 -25.34 32.70 -15.28
C TYR A 837 -26.32 32.63 -16.47
N GLY A 838 -25.89 33.13 -17.62
CA GLY A 838 -26.60 32.95 -18.90
C GLY A 838 -26.14 31.68 -19.62
N LEU A 839 -27.06 31.05 -20.35
CA LEU A 839 -26.81 29.87 -21.17
C LEU A 839 -27.02 30.19 -22.66
N SER A 840 -26.18 29.63 -23.53
CA SER A 840 -26.39 29.63 -24.99
C SER A 840 -25.95 28.28 -25.57
N PHE A 841 -26.73 27.70 -26.49
CA PHE A 841 -26.50 26.36 -27.02
C PHE A 841 -26.32 26.39 -28.54
N ARG A 842 -25.22 25.83 -29.05
CA ARG A 842 -24.91 25.77 -30.49
C ARG A 842 -25.35 24.43 -31.07
N LEU A 843 -26.40 24.44 -31.88
CA LEU A 843 -27.14 23.25 -32.32
C LEU A 843 -27.46 23.31 -33.81
N ALA A 844 -27.68 22.14 -34.42
CA ALA A 844 -28.18 21.98 -35.78
C ALA A 844 -29.28 20.91 -35.82
N SER A 845 -30.37 21.14 -36.56
CA SER A 845 -31.46 20.17 -36.68
C SER A 845 -32.18 20.31 -38.01
N THR A 846 -32.53 19.19 -38.63
CA THR A 846 -33.26 19.19 -39.91
C THR A 846 -34.75 19.53 -39.71
N GLU A 847 -35.38 18.96 -38.69
CA GLU A 847 -36.83 19.06 -38.44
C GLU A 847 -37.17 19.81 -37.14
N GLY A 848 -36.14 20.27 -36.41
CA GLY A 848 -36.27 20.79 -35.05
C GLY A 848 -36.17 19.68 -34.00
N ALA A 849 -35.86 20.08 -32.77
CA ALA A 849 -35.73 19.18 -31.63
C ALA A 849 -36.07 19.88 -30.32
N ARG A 850 -36.25 19.11 -29.26
CA ARG A 850 -36.45 19.63 -27.90
C ARG A 850 -35.57 18.85 -26.94
N LEU A 851 -34.72 19.58 -26.23
CA LEU A 851 -33.83 19.05 -25.20
C LEU A 851 -34.19 19.63 -23.83
N VAL A 852 -33.80 18.94 -22.76
CA VAL A 852 -33.90 19.44 -21.39
C VAL A 852 -32.53 19.39 -20.74
N LEU A 853 -32.11 20.51 -20.14
CA LEU A 853 -30.94 20.59 -19.27
C LEU A 853 -31.42 20.48 -17.82
N ARG A 854 -30.87 19.53 -17.07
CA ARG A 854 -31.30 19.20 -15.70
C ARG A 854 -30.10 19.08 -14.76
N ASN A 855 -30.25 19.53 -13.53
CA ASN A 855 -29.31 19.25 -12.44
C ASN A 855 -29.72 17.95 -11.73
N MET A 856 -28.89 16.92 -11.83
CA MET A 856 -29.23 15.58 -11.33
C MET A 856 -29.12 15.46 -9.80
N LYS A 857 -28.48 16.40 -9.12
CA LYS A 857 -28.36 16.37 -7.65
C LYS A 857 -29.69 16.65 -6.95
N ASN A 858 -30.54 17.48 -7.56
CA ASN A 858 -31.82 17.93 -7.01
C ASN A 858 -33.00 17.71 -7.96
N ASP A 859 -32.77 17.07 -9.11
CA ASP A 859 -33.76 16.81 -10.16
C ASP A 859 -34.46 18.08 -10.71
N ILE A 860 -33.76 19.22 -10.65
CA ILE A 860 -34.30 20.50 -11.14
C ILE A 860 -33.98 20.67 -12.62
N ILE A 861 -34.99 20.97 -13.43
CA ILE A 861 -34.82 21.42 -14.81
C ILE A 861 -34.24 22.84 -14.79
N LEU A 862 -33.03 23.00 -15.33
CA LEU A 862 -32.35 24.28 -15.47
C LEU A 862 -32.86 25.01 -16.71
N ASP A 863 -33.07 24.29 -17.83
CA ASP A 863 -33.64 24.86 -19.03
C ASP A 863 -34.36 23.84 -19.92
N THR A 864 -35.25 24.31 -20.78
CA THR A 864 -35.87 23.56 -21.88
C THR A 864 -35.49 24.22 -23.19
N ILE A 865 -34.70 23.52 -23.99
CA ILE A 865 -34.08 24.06 -25.20
C ILE A 865 -34.94 23.64 -26.39
N ASN A 866 -35.60 24.61 -27.02
CA ASN A 866 -36.36 24.37 -28.24
C ASN A 866 -35.48 24.70 -29.44
N VAL A 867 -35.10 23.68 -30.20
CA VAL A 867 -34.22 23.79 -31.36
C VAL A 867 -35.10 23.95 -32.61
N PRO A 868 -35.06 25.10 -33.30
CA PRO A 868 -35.78 25.26 -34.56
C PRO A 868 -35.10 24.46 -35.70
N PRO A 869 -35.82 24.16 -36.80
CA PRO A 869 -35.20 23.64 -38.01
C PRO A 869 -34.14 24.62 -38.54
N THR A 870 -32.89 24.15 -38.69
CA THR A 870 -31.76 24.92 -39.21
C THR A 870 -31.49 24.63 -40.71
N GLY A 871 -32.29 23.76 -41.32
CA GLY A 871 -32.19 23.41 -42.74
C GLY A 871 -31.15 22.33 -43.06
N GLY A 872 -30.59 21.66 -42.04
CA GLY A 872 -29.70 20.52 -42.22
C GLY A 872 -28.92 20.15 -40.95
N PRO A 873 -28.32 18.95 -40.89
CA PRO A 873 -27.66 18.42 -39.68
C PRO A 873 -26.33 19.13 -39.34
N GLN A 874 -25.80 19.96 -40.22
CA GLN A 874 -24.53 20.68 -40.05
C GLN A 874 -24.71 22.20 -40.32
N ASN A 875 -25.96 22.68 -40.30
CA ASN A 875 -26.28 24.11 -40.36
C ASN A 875 -26.53 24.61 -38.94
N TRP A 876 -25.68 25.50 -38.46
CA TRP A 876 -25.56 25.78 -37.03
C TRP A 876 -26.28 27.06 -36.61
N LEU A 877 -27.00 26.99 -35.49
CA LEU A 877 -27.66 28.12 -34.84
C LEU A 877 -27.33 28.13 -33.35
N SER A 878 -27.17 29.32 -32.77
CA SER A 878 -27.12 29.50 -31.32
C SER A 878 -28.52 29.76 -30.79
N VAL A 879 -28.98 28.92 -29.87
CA VAL A 879 -30.24 29.07 -29.15
C VAL A 879 -29.94 29.63 -27.77
N GLU A 880 -30.37 30.85 -27.51
CA GLU A 880 -30.22 31.49 -26.20
C GLU A 880 -31.13 30.82 -25.18
N GLY A 881 -30.53 30.41 -24.06
CA GLY A 881 -31.21 29.75 -22.95
C GLY A 881 -31.62 30.72 -21.85
N ARG A 882 -32.17 30.16 -20.77
CA ARG A 882 -32.55 30.93 -19.57
C ARG A 882 -31.34 31.33 -18.75
N GLN A 883 -31.53 32.37 -17.94
CA GLN A 883 -30.62 32.64 -16.82
C GLN A 883 -30.87 31.64 -15.70
N ILE A 884 -29.80 31.09 -15.15
CA ILE A 884 -29.83 30.08 -14.08
C ILE A 884 -29.02 30.57 -12.89
N THR A 885 -29.43 30.19 -11.68
CA THR A 885 -28.66 30.46 -10.46
C THR A 885 -27.83 29.25 -10.09
N LEU A 886 -26.52 29.42 -9.97
CA LEU A 886 -25.57 28.37 -9.56
C LEU A 886 -24.96 28.69 -8.21
N ASP A 887 -24.70 27.64 -7.43
CA ASP A 887 -23.86 27.69 -6.23
C ASP A 887 -22.42 27.27 -6.57
N THR A 888 -21.56 27.16 -5.56
CA THR A 888 -20.17 26.71 -5.73
C THR A 888 -19.99 25.20 -5.63
N ALA A 889 -21.08 24.43 -5.50
CA ALA A 889 -21.02 22.99 -5.41
C ALA A 889 -20.79 22.36 -6.79
N ILE A 890 -20.13 21.21 -6.81
CA ILE A 890 -20.07 20.39 -8.03
C ILE A 890 -21.49 19.90 -8.33
N ALA A 891 -21.91 20.05 -9.59
CA ALA A 891 -23.20 19.62 -10.09
C ALA A 891 -23.02 18.67 -11.28
N VAL A 892 -23.92 17.70 -11.39
CA VAL A 892 -24.05 16.86 -12.58
C VAL A 892 -25.16 17.43 -13.45
N TRP A 893 -24.81 17.89 -14.63
CA TRP A 893 -25.74 18.42 -15.61
C TRP A 893 -26.04 17.36 -16.65
N ARG A 894 -27.33 17.05 -16.83
CA ARG A 894 -27.82 16.13 -17.84
C ARG A 894 -28.51 16.92 -18.95
N ILE A 895 -28.13 16.65 -20.19
CA ILE A 895 -28.89 17.06 -21.38
C ILE A 895 -29.59 15.81 -21.92
N GLU A 896 -30.91 15.83 -21.95
CA GLU A 896 -31.75 14.71 -22.39
C GLU A 896 -32.66 15.10 -23.55
N SER A 897 -32.79 14.21 -24.55
CA SER A 897 -33.68 14.40 -25.69
C SER A 897 -35.12 14.11 -25.30
N VAL A 898 -36.02 15.05 -25.59
CA VAL A 898 -37.47 14.92 -25.37
C VAL A 898 -38.18 14.54 -26.67
N SER A 899 -37.80 15.16 -27.78
CA SER A 899 -38.41 14.92 -29.10
C SER A 899 -37.53 15.48 -30.22
N GLY A 900 -37.58 14.86 -31.40
CA GLY A 900 -36.82 15.29 -32.57
C GLY A 900 -35.32 14.99 -32.43
N ALA A 901 -34.59 15.09 -33.53
CA ALA A 901 -33.15 14.82 -33.59
C ALA A 901 -32.36 16.11 -33.87
N CYS A 902 -31.20 16.25 -33.25
CA CYS A 902 -30.30 17.38 -33.48
C CYS A 902 -28.83 16.99 -33.28
N ASN A 903 -27.95 17.70 -33.95
CA ASN A 903 -26.53 17.70 -33.65
C ASN A 903 -26.23 18.83 -32.67
N PHE A 904 -25.50 18.51 -31.61
CA PHE A 904 -25.14 19.44 -30.56
C PHE A 904 -23.62 19.62 -30.53
N ASN A 905 -23.17 20.86 -30.72
CA ASN A 905 -21.75 21.17 -30.82
C ASN A 905 -21.19 21.63 -29.48
N ARG A 906 -21.76 22.68 -28.87
CA ARG A 906 -21.26 23.24 -27.61
C ARG A 906 -22.32 24.03 -26.88
N PHE A 907 -22.13 24.27 -25.60
CA PHE A 907 -22.86 25.29 -24.85
C PHE A 907 -21.94 26.25 -24.13
N THR A 908 -22.36 27.49 -24.03
CA THR A 908 -21.63 28.56 -23.36
C THR A 908 -22.37 28.94 -22.09
N VAL A 909 -21.63 29.02 -20.98
CA VAL A 909 -22.11 29.56 -19.70
C VAL A 909 -21.38 30.87 -19.43
N SER A 910 -22.12 31.96 -19.29
CA SER A 910 -21.55 33.31 -19.10
C SER A 910 -21.94 33.85 -17.72
N ALA A 911 -20.97 34.36 -16.95
CA ALA A 911 -21.24 35.05 -15.69
C ALA A 911 -22.02 36.36 -15.96
N THR A 912 -22.99 36.66 -15.10
CA THR A 912 -23.73 37.92 -15.13
C THR A 912 -23.54 38.67 -13.82
N GLY A 913 -23.36 39.99 -13.90
CA GLY A 913 -23.27 40.89 -12.76
C GLY A 913 -24.43 41.88 -12.75
N SER A 914 -24.91 42.23 -11.56
CA SER A 914 -25.95 43.27 -11.40
C SER A 914 -25.31 44.62 -11.06
N LEU A 915 -25.68 45.66 -11.78
CA LEU A 915 -25.34 47.05 -11.49
C LEU A 915 -26.57 47.76 -10.93
N LEU A 916 -26.42 48.41 -9.76
CA LEU A 916 -27.41 49.30 -9.19
C LEU A 916 -26.84 50.73 -9.12
N VAL A 917 -27.47 51.66 -9.82
CA VAL A 917 -27.15 53.09 -9.80
C VAL A 917 -28.16 53.83 -8.91
N VAL A 918 -27.68 54.42 -7.82
CA VAL A 918 -28.47 55.20 -6.87
C VAL A 918 -28.31 56.70 -7.19
N ASN A 919 -29.44 57.43 -7.24
CA ASN A 919 -29.52 58.83 -7.69
C ASN A 919 -29.03 59.05 -9.13
N GLY A 920 -29.28 58.07 -10.01
CA GLY A 920 -28.92 58.11 -11.43
C GLY A 920 -29.60 57.02 -12.25
N SER A 921 -29.20 56.87 -13.51
CA SER A 921 -29.67 55.83 -14.45
C SER A 921 -28.53 54.88 -14.86
N GLY A 922 -28.90 53.69 -15.36
CA GLY A 922 -27.95 52.65 -15.82
C GLY A 922 -28.03 51.31 -15.07
N SER A 923 -28.90 51.20 -14.06
CA SER A 923 -29.12 49.94 -13.33
C SER A 923 -29.60 48.80 -14.23
N GLY A 924 -29.15 47.57 -13.99
CA GLY A 924 -29.54 46.39 -14.75
C GLY A 924 -28.71 45.15 -14.41
N VAL A 925 -29.01 44.03 -15.06
CA VAL A 925 -28.19 42.82 -15.03
C VAL A 925 -27.50 42.69 -16.38
N TYR A 926 -26.18 42.59 -16.37
CA TYR A 926 -25.36 42.59 -17.58
C TYR A 926 -24.39 41.39 -17.54
N THR A 927 -23.95 40.95 -18.71
CA THR A 927 -22.81 40.02 -18.79
C THR A 927 -21.57 40.66 -18.18
N THR A 928 -20.78 39.90 -17.43
CA THR A 928 -19.52 40.40 -16.88
C THR A 928 -18.60 40.92 -18.01
N GLY A 929 -18.01 42.09 -17.81
CA GLY A 929 -17.22 42.83 -18.79
C GLY A 929 -18.00 43.87 -19.61
N THR A 930 -19.34 43.89 -19.54
CA THR A 930 -20.13 44.91 -20.24
C THR A 930 -19.84 46.31 -19.68
N VAL A 931 -19.55 47.26 -20.57
CA VAL A 931 -19.37 48.67 -20.23
C VAL A 931 -20.73 49.37 -20.33
N VAL A 932 -21.28 49.79 -19.19
CA VAL A 932 -22.62 50.38 -19.07
C VAL A 932 -22.50 51.88 -18.84
N PRO A 933 -23.13 52.74 -19.66
CA PRO A 933 -23.19 54.17 -19.38
C PRO A 933 -24.11 54.44 -18.18
N ILE A 934 -23.64 55.25 -17.24
CA ILE A 934 -24.42 55.73 -16.09
C ILE A 934 -24.49 57.26 -16.10
N GLN A 935 -25.61 57.79 -15.64
CA GLN A 935 -25.84 59.24 -15.57
C GLN A 935 -26.44 59.64 -14.22
N ALA A 936 -25.84 60.65 -13.58
CA ALA A 936 -26.30 61.23 -12.34
C ALA A 936 -27.59 62.02 -12.58
N ALA A 937 -28.55 61.89 -11.66
CA ALA A 937 -29.79 62.65 -11.71
C ALA A 937 -29.54 64.14 -11.41
N THR A 938 -30.46 65.03 -11.81
CA THR A 938 -30.37 66.43 -11.38
C THR A 938 -30.61 66.52 -9.86
N PRO A 939 -29.80 67.25 -9.08
CA PRO A 939 -30.04 67.38 -7.64
C PRO A 939 -31.38 68.07 -7.38
N ALA A 940 -32.07 67.65 -6.31
CA ALA A 940 -33.38 68.18 -5.96
C ALA A 940 -33.38 69.68 -5.58
N GLU A 941 -32.22 70.23 -5.19
CA GLU A 941 -32.03 71.63 -4.82
C GLU A 941 -31.10 72.32 -5.84
N HIS A 942 -31.55 73.43 -6.44
CA HIS A 942 -30.86 74.09 -7.57
C HIS A 942 -29.54 74.79 -7.19
N TRP A 943 -29.22 74.92 -5.90
CA TRP A 943 -27.96 75.46 -5.39
C TRP A 943 -26.92 74.37 -5.04
N LYS A 944 -27.27 73.09 -5.21
CA LYS A 944 -26.35 71.96 -5.04
C LYS A 944 -25.70 71.56 -6.37
N TYR A 945 -24.43 71.20 -6.33
CA TYR A 945 -23.68 70.70 -7.48
C TYR A 945 -23.20 69.26 -7.24
N PHE A 946 -23.04 68.48 -8.31
CA PHE A 946 -22.56 67.09 -8.27
C PHE A 946 -21.10 67.06 -7.79
N THR A 947 -20.81 66.22 -6.81
CA THR A 947 -19.47 66.09 -6.21
C THR A 947 -18.73 64.81 -6.61
N GLY A 948 -19.43 63.82 -7.20
CA GLY A 948 -18.83 62.58 -7.67
C GLY A 948 -19.68 61.33 -7.43
N TRP A 949 -19.24 60.21 -8.01
CA TRP A 949 -19.76 58.87 -7.75
C TRP A 949 -19.02 58.21 -6.59
N THR A 950 -19.75 57.52 -5.72
CA THR A 950 -19.19 56.74 -4.60
C THR A 950 -19.64 55.29 -4.65
N SER A 951 -18.74 54.40 -4.23
CA SER A 951 -18.95 52.95 -4.09
C SER A 951 -17.90 52.37 -3.12
N ASP A 952 -17.82 51.06 -2.96
CA ASP A 952 -16.69 50.44 -2.27
C ASP A 952 -15.36 50.66 -3.04
N ALA A 953 -14.23 50.51 -2.37
CA ALA A 953 -12.92 50.86 -2.93
C ALA A 953 -12.52 49.97 -4.13
N SER A 954 -13.03 48.74 -4.21
CA SER A 954 -12.77 47.81 -5.33
C SER A 954 -13.63 48.12 -6.56
N THR A 955 -14.88 48.52 -6.37
CA THR A 955 -15.82 48.86 -7.45
C THR A 955 -15.61 50.27 -8.00
N LEU A 956 -15.06 51.21 -7.24
CA LEU A 956 -14.67 52.54 -7.74
C LEU A 956 -13.68 52.47 -8.90
N LEU A 957 -12.81 51.44 -8.96
CA LEU A 957 -11.89 51.20 -10.06
C LEU A 957 -12.60 50.78 -11.37
N SER A 958 -13.85 50.34 -11.29
CA SER A 958 -14.65 49.96 -12.46
C SER A 958 -15.36 51.13 -13.14
N ILE A 959 -15.36 52.32 -12.52
CA ILE A 959 -15.93 53.56 -13.05
C ILE A 959 -14.84 54.33 -13.81
N SER A 960 -15.07 54.64 -15.09
CA SER A 960 -14.04 55.25 -15.95
C SER A 960 -13.60 56.65 -15.51
N ASP A 961 -14.54 57.48 -15.06
CA ASP A 961 -14.25 58.77 -14.39
C ASP A 961 -15.34 59.05 -13.33
N PRO A 962 -15.05 58.87 -12.03
CA PRO A 962 -16.03 59.07 -10.96
C PRO A 962 -16.33 60.55 -10.68
N SER A 963 -15.59 61.49 -11.27
CA SER A 963 -15.81 62.94 -11.09
C SER A 963 -16.83 63.53 -12.07
N GLN A 964 -17.20 62.79 -13.13
CA GLN A 964 -18.13 63.25 -14.15
C GLN A 964 -19.57 62.76 -13.88
N PRO A 965 -20.59 63.63 -14.03
CA PRO A 965 -21.98 63.24 -13.84
C PRO A 965 -22.49 62.27 -14.91
N VAL A 966 -21.81 62.14 -16.06
CA VAL A 966 -22.06 61.11 -17.07
C VAL A 966 -20.75 60.35 -17.28
N THR A 967 -20.77 59.03 -17.06
CA THR A 967 -19.58 58.18 -17.10
C THR A 967 -19.96 56.73 -17.44
N THR A 968 -19.01 55.80 -17.44
CA THR A 968 -19.25 54.37 -17.71
C THR A 968 -18.76 53.49 -16.57
N VAL A 969 -19.44 52.37 -16.34
CA VAL A 969 -19.07 51.32 -15.37
C VAL A 969 -18.86 50.01 -16.10
N THR A 970 -17.73 49.33 -15.84
CA THR A 970 -17.50 47.96 -16.33
C THR A 970 -18.05 46.96 -15.33
N VAL A 971 -19.06 46.18 -15.73
CA VAL A 971 -19.75 45.26 -14.83
C VAL A 971 -18.85 44.06 -14.50
N GLY A 972 -18.58 43.85 -13.22
CA GLY A 972 -17.81 42.70 -12.73
C GLY A 972 -18.65 41.42 -12.60
N ASP A 973 -18.05 40.40 -12.01
CA ASP A 973 -18.68 39.15 -11.59
C ASP A 973 -19.37 39.26 -10.21
N ILE A 974 -19.24 40.40 -9.54
CA ILE A 974 -19.88 40.74 -8.26
C ILE A 974 -20.91 41.86 -8.48
N PRO A 975 -22.05 41.87 -7.77
CA PRO A 975 -22.98 43.00 -7.76
C PRO A 975 -22.30 44.33 -7.43
N ILE A 976 -22.47 45.34 -8.29
CA ILE A 976 -21.93 46.68 -8.13
C ILE A 976 -23.04 47.65 -7.71
N ILE A 977 -22.80 48.45 -6.67
CA ILE A 977 -23.68 49.57 -6.28
C ILE A 977 -22.91 50.88 -6.37
N VAL A 978 -23.37 51.82 -7.20
CA VAL A 978 -22.76 53.15 -7.35
C VAL A 978 -23.76 54.25 -6.99
N THR A 979 -23.33 55.30 -6.29
CA THR A 979 -24.19 56.37 -5.80
C THR A 979 -23.69 57.76 -6.22
N ALA A 980 -24.55 58.60 -6.80
CA ALA A 980 -24.21 60.00 -7.10
C ALA A 980 -24.33 60.91 -5.85
N THR A 981 -23.35 61.80 -5.63
CA THR A 981 -23.25 62.71 -4.46
C THR A 981 -23.30 64.20 -4.85
N TYR A 982 -23.73 65.10 -3.92
CA TYR A 982 -23.92 66.56 -4.17
C TYR A 982 -23.58 67.46 -2.96
N ALA A 983 -23.17 68.75 -3.16
CA ALA A 983 -22.84 69.76 -2.12
C ALA A 983 -23.20 71.24 -2.49
N ASP A 984 -23.16 72.19 -1.53
CA ASP A 984 -23.56 73.62 -1.66
C ASP A 984 -22.42 74.57 -2.14
N SER A 985 -22.71 75.70 -2.84
CA SER A 985 -21.72 76.66 -3.43
C SER A 985 -21.62 78.06 -2.73
N PRO A 986 -20.43 78.67 -2.47
CA PRO A 986 -20.30 79.79 -1.50
C PRO A 986 -20.20 81.31 -1.88
N THR A 987 -20.24 81.85 -3.13
CA THR A 987 -20.39 83.34 -3.37
C THR A 987 -20.96 83.73 -4.76
N VAL A 988 -21.89 84.70 -4.84
CA VAL A 988 -22.64 85.14 -6.07
C VAL A 988 -22.04 86.41 -6.69
N GLY A 989 -21.80 86.48 -8.02
CA GLY A 989 -21.28 87.68 -8.73
C GLY A 989 -22.30 88.40 -9.63
N ILE A 990 -21.91 89.56 -10.18
CA ILE A 990 -22.70 90.43 -11.08
C ILE A 990 -22.66 89.87 -12.51
N ILE A 991 -23.78 89.93 -13.23
CA ILE A 991 -23.93 89.47 -14.63
C ILE A 991 -24.20 90.68 -15.52
N MET A 992 -23.60 90.74 -16.72
CA MET A 992 -23.77 91.84 -17.67
C MET A 992 -25.25 92.04 -18.08
N PRO A 993 -25.87 93.19 -17.74
CA PRO A 993 -27.24 93.48 -18.13
C PRO A 993 -27.32 94.03 -19.56
N GLY A 994 -28.46 93.82 -20.24
CA GLY A 994 -28.74 94.45 -21.53
C GLY A 994 -29.17 95.92 -21.40
N GLY A 995 -29.12 96.68 -22.50
CA GLY A 995 -29.57 98.09 -22.56
C GLY A 995 -28.52 99.10 -22.08
N THR A 996 -28.87 100.40 -22.08
CA THR A 996 -28.06 101.52 -21.57
C THR A 996 -28.68 102.06 -20.27
N ASP A 997 -27.93 102.75 -19.42
CA ASP A 997 -28.34 103.33 -18.10
C ASP A 997 -28.23 102.40 -16.87
N ASN A 998 -27.56 101.25 -16.96
CA ASN A 998 -27.28 100.42 -15.78
C ASN A 998 -26.16 101.04 -14.93
N VAL A 999 -26.39 101.23 -13.63
CA VAL A 999 -25.38 101.76 -12.69
C VAL A 999 -25.35 100.91 -11.42
N VAL A 1000 -24.16 100.45 -11.02
CA VAL A 1000 -23.97 99.61 -9.83
C VAL A 1000 -22.80 100.12 -9.00
N THR A 1001 -22.97 100.20 -7.69
CA THR A 1001 -21.88 100.49 -6.75
C THR A 1001 -21.13 99.21 -6.41
N VAL A 1002 -19.82 99.19 -6.62
CA VAL A 1002 -18.99 97.98 -6.48
C VAL A 1002 -17.83 98.19 -5.50
N ASN A 1003 -17.42 97.11 -4.84
CA ASN A 1003 -16.24 97.12 -3.96
C ASN A 1003 -15.28 95.95 -4.21
N ASP A 1004 -15.72 94.71 -4.02
CA ASP A 1004 -14.93 93.48 -4.21
C ASP A 1004 -15.89 92.40 -4.71
N THR A 1005 -16.05 92.28 -6.03
CA THR A 1005 -17.10 91.44 -6.61
C THR A 1005 -16.70 90.97 -8.01
N PHE A 1006 -17.11 89.75 -8.37
CA PHE A 1006 -16.94 89.24 -9.74
C PHE A 1006 -18.02 89.76 -10.67
N PHE A 1007 -17.64 90.03 -11.91
CA PHE A 1007 -18.47 90.49 -12.99
C PHE A 1007 -18.31 89.55 -14.19
N TYR A 1008 -19.40 88.91 -14.57
CA TYR A 1008 -19.49 87.94 -15.65
C TYR A 1008 -20.20 88.55 -16.85
N ASP A 1009 -20.03 87.93 -18.01
CA ASP A 1009 -20.92 88.16 -19.14
C ASP A 1009 -22.35 87.69 -18.84
N ASN A 1010 -23.27 87.86 -19.81
CA ASN A 1010 -24.70 87.61 -19.58
C ASN A 1010 -25.08 86.12 -19.44
N GLY A 1011 -24.15 85.19 -19.73
CA GLY A 1011 -24.29 83.75 -19.48
C GLY A 1011 -23.84 83.30 -18.07
N GLY A 1012 -23.24 84.19 -17.29
CA GLY A 1012 -22.76 83.90 -15.94
C GLY A 1012 -21.47 83.07 -15.92
N ASN A 1013 -21.25 82.27 -14.87
CA ASN A 1013 -19.98 81.52 -14.68
C ASN A 1013 -19.93 80.16 -15.42
N TYR A 1014 -21.03 79.70 -16.03
CA TYR A 1014 -21.16 78.34 -16.58
C TYR A 1014 -21.43 78.29 -18.08
N TYR A 1015 -21.88 79.40 -18.68
CA TYR A 1015 -22.17 79.50 -20.11
C TYR A 1015 -21.54 80.77 -20.68
N GLY A 1016 -21.19 80.74 -21.96
CA GLY A 1016 -20.72 81.93 -22.68
C GLY A 1016 -21.82 82.97 -22.91
N TYR A 1017 -21.41 84.16 -23.35
CA TYR A 1017 -22.35 85.26 -23.63
C TYR A 1017 -23.32 84.92 -24.76
N SER A 1018 -24.43 85.64 -24.86
CA SER A 1018 -25.44 85.41 -25.91
C SER A 1018 -25.12 86.17 -27.21
N ASN A 1019 -25.50 85.60 -28.36
CA ASN A 1019 -25.42 86.25 -29.68
C ASN A 1019 -26.39 87.44 -29.77
N ASN A 1020 -26.05 88.45 -30.59
CA ASN A 1020 -26.82 89.71 -30.78
C ASN A 1020 -27.10 90.52 -29.50
N PHE A 1021 -26.26 90.39 -28.48
CA PHE A 1021 -26.41 91.09 -27.21
C PHE A 1021 -25.82 92.50 -27.29
N SER A 1022 -26.46 93.48 -26.64
CA SER A 1022 -25.88 94.81 -26.42
C SER A 1022 -26.25 95.32 -25.03
N GLY A 1023 -25.23 95.67 -24.24
CA GLY A 1023 -25.40 96.18 -22.88
C GLY A 1023 -24.34 97.20 -22.51
N GLU A 1024 -24.68 98.13 -21.63
CA GLU A 1024 -23.77 99.10 -21.00
C GLU A 1024 -24.06 99.23 -19.50
N ILE A 1025 -23.00 99.23 -18.68
CA ILE A 1025 -23.06 99.37 -17.23
C ILE A 1025 -21.96 100.30 -16.70
N THR A 1026 -22.32 101.20 -15.78
CA THR A 1026 -21.41 102.08 -15.06
C THR A 1026 -21.17 101.57 -13.64
N PHE A 1027 -19.90 101.44 -13.26
CA PHE A 1027 -19.48 101.04 -11.93
C PHE A 1027 -19.10 102.27 -11.09
N ASN A 1028 -19.84 102.46 -10.00
CA ASN A 1028 -19.56 103.49 -9.01
C ASN A 1028 -18.65 102.94 -7.90
N PRO A 1029 -17.61 103.68 -7.48
CA PRO A 1029 -16.90 103.36 -6.25
C PRO A 1029 -17.82 103.51 -5.04
N VAL A 1030 -17.60 102.68 -4.01
CA VAL A 1030 -18.37 102.72 -2.75
C VAL A 1030 -18.26 104.03 -1.98
N SER A 1031 -17.22 104.82 -2.20
CA SER A 1031 -17.02 106.11 -1.53
C SER A 1031 -16.27 107.11 -2.40
N GLU A 1032 -16.53 108.40 -2.16
CA GLU A 1032 -15.82 109.51 -2.81
C GLU A 1032 -14.31 109.44 -2.55
N GLY A 1033 -13.51 109.71 -3.59
CA GLY A 1033 -12.05 109.61 -3.54
C GLY A 1033 -11.47 108.25 -3.91
N LEU A 1034 -12.30 107.23 -4.19
CA LEU A 1034 -11.86 105.94 -4.75
C LEU A 1034 -12.11 105.85 -6.27
N GLY A 1035 -11.30 105.05 -6.96
CA GLY A 1035 -11.38 104.73 -8.39
C GLY A 1035 -11.46 103.23 -8.59
N ILE A 1036 -12.31 102.80 -9.52
CA ILE A 1036 -12.53 101.38 -9.83
C ILE A 1036 -11.32 100.77 -10.56
N ILE A 1037 -10.99 99.54 -10.21
CA ILE A 1037 -10.03 98.67 -10.88
C ILE A 1037 -10.77 97.45 -11.45
N MET A 1038 -10.52 97.14 -12.71
CA MET A 1038 -10.98 95.92 -13.38
C MET A 1038 -9.82 94.98 -13.65
N SER A 1039 -9.86 93.80 -13.06
CA SER A 1039 -8.86 92.74 -13.29
C SER A 1039 -9.52 91.59 -14.04
N PHE A 1040 -9.04 91.28 -15.24
CA PHE A 1040 -9.62 90.23 -16.07
C PHE A 1040 -9.01 88.88 -15.65
N GLU A 1041 -9.86 87.94 -15.24
CA GLU A 1041 -9.45 86.56 -14.95
C GLU A 1041 -9.69 85.63 -16.14
N LEU A 1042 -10.77 85.89 -16.88
CA LEU A 1042 -11.10 85.21 -18.13
C LEU A 1042 -11.63 86.25 -19.12
N PHE A 1043 -11.21 86.16 -20.37
CA PHE A 1043 -11.68 87.03 -21.45
C PHE A 1043 -11.55 86.33 -22.80
N SER A 1044 -12.68 86.03 -23.43
CA SER A 1044 -12.78 85.31 -24.68
C SER A 1044 -14.00 85.78 -25.44
N LEU A 1045 -13.75 86.65 -26.43
CA LEU A 1045 -14.73 87.08 -27.42
C LEU A 1045 -14.42 86.44 -28.77
N SER A 1046 -15.45 86.30 -29.60
CA SER A 1046 -15.30 85.81 -30.97
C SER A 1046 -14.34 86.74 -31.74
N LEU A 1047 -13.38 86.14 -32.46
CA LEU A 1047 -12.45 86.87 -33.33
C LEU A 1047 -13.12 87.20 -34.67
N PRO A 1048 -12.79 88.34 -35.30
CA PRO A 1048 -13.32 88.67 -36.62
C PRO A 1048 -12.87 87.63 -37.66
N GLY A 1049 -13.79 86.83 -38.14
CA GLY A 1049 -13.70 86.22 -39.48
C GLY A 1049 -14.02 87.26 -40.56
N ASN A 1050 -14.65 86.85 -41.67
CA ASN A 1050 -15.12 87.76 -42.72
C ASN A 1050 -16.35 88.64 -42.32
N MET A 1051 -16.60 88.84 -41.02
CA MET A 1051 -17.67 89.69 -40.47
C MET A 1051 -17.16 90.48 -39.24
N ALA A 1052 -17.84 91.59 -38.87
CA ALA A 1052 -17.39 92.54 -37.83
C ALA A 1052 -17.32 91.89 -36.43
N ALA A 1053 -16.21 92.06 -35.69
CA ALA A 1053 -15.95 91.40 -34.41
C ALA A 1053 -16.89 91.83 -33.26
N ASP A 1054 -17.15 90.91 -32.32
CA ASP A 1054 -17.72 91.23 -31.01
C ASP A 1054 -16.78 92.16 -30.24
N SER A 1055 -17.33 93.21 -29.63
CA SER A 1055 -16.54 94.31 -29.09
C SER A 1055 -16.93 94.66 -27.65
N PHE A 1056 -15.93 94.68 -26.77
CA PHE A 1056 -16.05 95.10 -25.37
C PHE A 1056 -15.30 96.42 -25.16
N TYR A 1057 -16.07 97.48 -24.88
CA TYR A 1057 -15.61 98.85 -24.73
C TYR A 1057 -15.48 99.21 -23.26
N VAL A 1058 -14.39 99.89 -22.90
CA VAL A 1058 -14.16 100.39 -21.54
C VAL A 1058 -13.90 101.88 -21.55
N TYR A 1059 -14.64 102.63 -20.75
CA TYR A 1059 -14.53 104.08 -20.61
C TYR A 1059 -14.19 104.48 -19.16
N SER A 1060 -13.40 105.53 -19.02
CA SER A 1060 -13.12 106.20 -17.75
C SER A 1060 -14.13 107.34 -17.53
N GLY A 1061 -14.81 107.34 -16.38
CA GLY A 1061 -15.91 108.26 -16.09
C GLY A 1061 -17.27 107.71 -16.54
N SER A 1062 -18.29 108.57 -16.53
CA SER A 1062 -19.69 108.23 -16.84
C SER A 1062 -20.38 109.32 -17.66
N GLY A 1063 -21.53 109.00 -18.28
CA GLY A 1063 -22.31 109.94 -19.11
C GLY A 1063 -21.61 110.38 -20.40
N ASP A 1064 -22.01 111.54 -20.94
CA ASP A 1064 -21.49 112.07 -22.23
C ASP A 1064 -20.01 112.48 -22.19
N ASN A 1065 -19.44 112.65 -20.99
CA ASN A 1065 -18.06 113.08 -20.80
C ASN A 1065 -17.09 111.91 -20.54
N LYS A 1066 -17.56 110.65 -20.65
CA LYS A 1066 -16.71 109.47 -20.45
C LYS A 1066 -15.66 109.37 -21.56
N VAL A 1067 -14.41 109.10 -21.16
CA VAL A 1067 -13.27 109.00 -22.09
C VAL A 1067 -13.03 107.52 -22.39
N LEU A 1068 -13.10 107.12 -23.67
CA LEU A 1068 -12.78 105.75 -24.07
C LEU A 1068 -11.34 105.42 -23.70
N LEU A 1069 -11.15 104.36 -22.92
CA LEU A 1069 -9.83 103.85 -22.56
C LEU A 1069 -9.36 102.84 -23.58
N ASP A 1070 -10.19 101.85 -23.91
CA ASP A 1070 -9.81 100.78 -24.82
C ASP A 1070 -11.02 100.02 -25.39
N ILE A 1071 -10.79 99.25 -26.46
CA ILE A 1071 -11.75 98.34 -27.09
C ILE A 1071 -11.08 96.97 -27.24
N PHE A 1072 -11.68 95.95 -26.62
CA PHE A 1072 -11.18 94.59 -26.65
C PHE A 1072 -12.03 93.69 -27.54
N ASN A 1073 -11.35 92.96 -28.42
CA ASN A 1073 -11.92 91.94 -29.31
C ASN A 1073 -11.04 90.68 -29.21
N GLY A 1074 -11.63 89.50 -29.42
CA GLY A 1074 -10.91 88.22 -29.35
C GLY A 1074 -10.67 87.68 -27.94
N ALA A 1075 -9.73 86.73 -27.82
CA ALA A 1075 -9.46 85.97 -26.58
C ALA A 1075 -8.15 86.33 -25.86
N ALA A 1076 -7.53 87.45 -26.22
CA ALA A 1076 -6.37 87.94 -25.47
C ALA A 1076 -6.84 88.55 -24.14
N LEU A 1077 -6.29 88.08 -23.02
CA LEU A 1077 -6.64 88.56 -21.69
C LEU A 1077 -6.20 90.03 -21.51
N PRO A 1078 -7.13 90.99 -21.30
CA PRO A 1078 -6.76 92.39 -21.13
C PRO A 1078 -5.91 92.62 -19.87
N GLN A 1079 -5.01 93.61 -19.95
CA GLN A 1079 -4.34 94.09 -18.74
C GLN A 1079 -5.33 94.78 -17.80
N GLN A 1080 -4.98 94.84 -16.52
CA GLN A 1080 -5.80 95.48 -15.50
C GLN A 1080 -6.07 96.96 -15.83
N ILE A 1081 -7.33 97.36 -15.78
CA ILE A 1081 -7.77 98.72 -16.14
C ILE A 1081 -8.16 99.48 -14.88
N ARG A 1082 -7.79 100.75 -14.81
CA ARG A 1082 -8.03 101.61 -13.66
C ARG A 1082 -8.73 102.89 -14.07
N SER A 1083 -9.65 103.40 -13.25
CA SER A 1083 -10.30 104.67 -13.53
C SER A 1083 -9.28 105.80 -13.48
N SER A 1084 -9.27 106.64 -14.51
CA SER A 1084 -8.48 107.87 -14.58
C SER A 1084 -9.34 109.13 -14.38
N SER A 1085 -10.64 108.94 -14.17
CA SER A 1085 -11.61 110.01 -14.01
C SER A 1085 -11.51 110.61 -12.60
N PRO A 1086 -11.63 111.93 -12.42
CA PRO A 1086 -11.67 112.56 -11.10
C PRO A 1086 -12.80 112.03 -10.20
N ASP A 1087 -13.85 111.42 -10.76
CA ASP A 1087 -14.96 110.77 -10.02
C ASP A 1087 -14.74 109.27 -9.75
N GLY A 1088 -13.70 108.67 -10.32
CA GLY A 1088 -13.32 107.27 -10.11
C GLY A 1088 -14.19 106.21 -10.75
N ARG A 1089 -15.14 106.58 -11.61
CA ARG A 1089 -16.04 105.62 -12.25
C ARG A 1089 -15.40 104.95 -13.47
N ILE A 1090 -15.86 103.73 -13.78
CA ILE A 1090 -15.61 103.06 -15.06
C ILE A 1090 -16.95 102.69 -15.68
N THR A 1091 -17.11 102.90 -16.99
CA THR A 1091 -18.28 102.43 -17.75
C THR A 1091 -17.84 101.37 -18.75
N VAL A 1092 -18.55 100.24 -18.80
CA VAL A 1092 -18.30 99.13 -19.72
C VAL A 1092 -19.48 98.95 -20.66
N ARG A 1093 -19.22 98.76 -21.96
CA ARG A 1093 -20.23 98.38 -22.95
C ARG A 1093 -19.80 97.13 -23.70
N PHE A 1094 -20.70 96.18 -23.91
CA PHE A 1094 -20.45 95.00 -24.75
C PHE A 1094 -21.49 94.90 -25.86
N VAL A 1095 -21.04 94.55 -27.06
CA VAL A 1095 -21.89 94.27 -28.21
C VAL A 1095 -21.40 92.98 -28.89
N SER A 1096 -22.30 91.99 -29.05
CA SER A 1096 -22.07 90.80 -29.86
C SER A 1096 -22.90 90.80 -31.15
N ASN A 1097 -22.35 90.20 -32.20
CA ASN A 1097 -23.02 89.93 -33.46
C ASN A 1097 -23.73 88.55 -33.40
N GLY A 1098 -24.52 88.23 -34.42
CA GLY A 1098 -25.40 87.07 -34.41
C GLY A 1098 -24.76 85.71 -34.69
N ALA A 1099 -23.45 85.64 -34.90
CA ALA A 1099 -22.84 84.49 -35.57
C ALA A 1099 -22.21 83.44 -34.64
N ASP A 1100 -21.54 83.81 -33.54
CA ASP A 1100 -20.91 82.83 -32.63
C ASP A 1100 -20.66 83.42 -31.23
N SER A 1101 -20.96 82.67 -30.16
CA SER A 1101 -20.58 83.04 -28.79
C SER A 1101 -19.31 82.32 -28.35
N SER A 1102 -18.48 83.00 -27.57
CA SER A 1102 -17.28 82.45 -26.94
C SER A 1102 -17.45 82.33 -25.42
N ALA A 1103 -16.43 81.86 -24.71
CA ALA A 1103 -16.50 81.63 -23.26
C ALA A 1103 -16.77 82.89 -22.42
N GLY A 1104 -16.68 84.08 -23.01
CA GLY A 1104 -17.08 85.34 -22.39
C GLY A 1104 -16.03 85.89 -21.45
N TRP A 1105 -16.43 86.46 -20.31
CA TRP A 1105 -15.48 87.06 -19.39
C TRP A 1105 -15.83 86.86 -17.92
N LYS A 1106 -14.78 86.83 -17.11
CA LYS A 1106 -14.84 86.92 -15.65
C LYS A 1106 -13.88 88.01 -15.22
N ILE A 1107 -14.43 89.08 -14.64
CA ILE A 1107 -13.69 90.27 -14.23
C ILE A 1107 -13.87 90.44 -12.74
N HIS A 1108 -12.77 90.64 -12.03
CA HIS A 1108 -12.78 91.00 -10.63
C HIS A 1108 -12.75 92.53 -10.50
N LEU A 1109 -13.83 93.09 -9.95
CA LEU A 1109 -13.98 94.53 -9.73
C LEU A 1109 -13.56 94.87 -8.30
N THR A 1110 -12.57 95.76 -8.20
CA THR A 1110 -12.10 96.31 -6.93
C THR A 1110 -12.07 97.84 -6.95
N SER A 1111 -11.78 98.49 -5.81
CA SER A 1111 -11.62 99.95 -5.75
C SER A 1111 -10.37 100.36 -4.95
N GLU A 1112 -9.75 101.49 -5.33
CA GLU A 1112 -8.56 102.04 -4.65
C GLU A 1112 -8.62 103.57 -4.60
N ASN A 1113 -7.76 104.24 -3.82
CA ASN A 1113 -7.79 105.70 -3.77
C ASN A 1113 -7.39 106.34 -5.13
N LEU A 1114 -8.19 107.29 -5.61
CA LEU A 1114 -7.92 108.11 -6.81
C LEU A 1114 -6.65 108.93 -6.70
N LEU A 1115 -6.26 109.30 -5.48
CA LEU A 1115 -4.99 109.97 -5.20
C LEU A 1115 -3.79 109.02 -5.21
N SER A 1116 -4.03 107.71 -5.32
CA SER A 1116 -2.99 106.67 -5.43
C SER A 1116 -2.77 106.12 -6.84
N ILE A 1117 -3.39 106.69 -7.88
CA ILE A 1117 -3.13 106.27 -9.27
C ILE A 1117 -2.39 107.36 -10.03
N SER A 1118 -1.07 107.20 -10.07
CA SER A 1118 -0.19 107.83 -11.04
C SER A 1118 -0.39 107.22 -12.44
N SER A 1119 -1.59 107.37 -13.00
CA SER A 1119 -1.81 107.20 -14.44
C SER A 1119 -1.19 108.42 -15.15
N PRO A 1120 -0.66 108.31 -16.39
CA PRO A 1120 0.35 109.23 -16.97
C PRO A 1120 0.02 110.72 -16.95
N ASN A 1121 -1.21 111.09 -16.59
CA ASN A 1121 -1.64 112.46 -16.43
C ASN A 1121 -1.80 112.96 -14.97
N ARG A 1122 -1.54 112.19 -13.90
CA ARG A 1122 -1.61 112.73 -12.52
C ARG A 1122 -0.49 112.25 -11.61
N ILE A 1123 0.51 113.11 -11.43
CA ILE A 1123 1.64 112.93 -10.51
C ILE A 1123 1.15 113.09 -9.05
N PRO A 1124 1.30 112.09 -8.17
CA PRO A 1124 0.99 112.23 -6.75
C PRO A 1124 1.99 113.18 -6.08
N LEU A 1125 1.50 113.95 -5.13
CA LEU A 1125 2.31 114.82 -4.30
C LEU A 1125 3.18 113.99 -3.34
N THR A 1126 4.38 114.47 -2.97
CA THR A 1126 5.25 113.88 -1.92
C THR A 1126 5.90 114.99 -1.07
N PHE A 1127 6.57 114.68 0.05
CA PHE A 1127 7.35 115.68 0.82
C PHE A 1127 8.74 115.89 0.16
N GLY A 1128 9.17 117.12 -0.13
CA GLY A 1128 10.41 117.38 -0.89
C GLY A 1128 10.96 118.81 -0.71
N ILE A 1129 12.29 119.05 -0.81
CA ILE A 1129 12.92 120.39 -0.97
C ILE A 1129 14.16 120.32 -1.93
N GLU A 1130 14.34 121.27 -2.86
CA GLU A 1130 15.44 121.29 -3.87
C GLU A 1130 15.94 122.72 -4.20
N ALA A 1131 17.24 122.88 -4.51
CA ALA A 1131 17.87 124.18 -4.79
C ALA A 1131 17.49 124.73 -6.18
N GLY A 1132 17.24 126.03 -6.25
CA GLY A 1132 16.85 126.73 -7.47
C GLY A 1132 17.92 127.68 -8.02
N ARG A 1133 17.66 128.19 -9.23
CA ARG A 1133 18.48 129.20 -9.92
C ARG A 1133 18.35 130.57 -9.20
N ASN A 1134 19.43 131.40 -9.19
CA ASN A 1134 19.50 132.75 -8.59
C ASN A 1134 19.31 132.85 -7.06
N GLY A 1135 19.74 131.84 -6.30
CA GLY A 1135 19.57 131.85 -4.85
C GLY A 1135 18.11 131.64 -4.40
N THR A 1136 17.48 130.54 -4.85
CA THR A 1136 16.11 130.11 -4.48
C THR A 1136 16.03 128.62 -4.03
N LEU A 1137 14.88 128.19 -3.48
CA LEU A 1137 14.56 126.83 -3.00
C LEU A 1137 13.09 126.43 -3.34
N ASN A 1138 12.81 125.19 -3.79
CA ASN A 1138 11.44 124.64 -4.05
C ASN A 1138 11.07 123.54 -3.05
N PHE A 1139 9.79 123.34 -2.66
CA PHE A 1139 9.33 122.22 -1.79
C PHE A 1139 7.93 121.67 -2.10
N GLN A 1140 7.60 120.41 -1.76
CA GLN A 1140 6.30 119.74 -2.01
C GLN A 1140 5.75 119.06 -0.74
N LEU A 1141 4.42 118.89 -0.65
CA LEU A 1141 3.68 118.30 0.48
C LEU A 1141 2.56 117.36 -0.05
N PRO A 1142 2.47 116.09 0.39
CA PRO A 1142 1.39 115.14 0.04
C PRO A 1142 0.15 115.28 0.94
N ARG A 1143 0.27 116.05 2.01
CA ARG A 1143 -0.75 116.30 3.03
C ARG A 1143 -0.48 117.63 3.73
N THR A 1144 -1.40 118.03 4.58
CA THR A 1144 -1.29 119.25 5.37
C THR A 1144 -0.23 119.12 6.47
N GLU A 1145 0.70 120.07 6.64
CA GLU A 1145 1.76 120.02 7.65
C GLU A 1145 2.42 121.37 8.04
N HIS A 1146 3.12 121.46 9.19
CA HIS A 1146 3.88 122.65 9.64
C HIS A 1146 5.35 122.63 9.18
N VAL A 1147 5.83 123.70 8.51
CA VAL A 1147 7.10 123.78 7.77
C VAL A 1147 8.06 124.84 8.35
N ASN A 1148 9.33 124.48 8.65
CA ASN A 1148 10.40 125.37 9.13
C ASN A 1148 11.67 125.29 8.24
N ILE A 1149 12.24 126.42 7.75
CA ILE A 1149 13.42 126.45 6.86
C ILE A 1149 14.51 127.44 7.35
N ARG A 1150 15.79 127.01 7.49
CA ARG A 1150 16.92 127.83 8.02
C ARG A 1150 18.19 127.77 7.14
N LEU A 1151 19.03 128.83 7.19
CA LEU A 1151 20.26 129.01 6.39
C LEU A 1151 21.55 129.06 7.24
N TYR A 1152 22.54 128.23 6.92
CA TYR A 1152 23.83 128.06 7.62
C TYR A 1152 25.03 128.35 6.71
N ASP A 1153 26.05 129.04 7.25
CA ASP A 1153 27.37 129.12 6.62
C ASP A 1153 28.08 127.76 6.68
N MET A 1154 29.15 127.59 5.90
CA MET A 1154 29.92 126.34 5.87
C MET A 1154 30.65 126.03 7.20
N ARG A 1155 30.73 126.97 8.16
CA ARG A 1155 31.20 126.74 9.55
C ARG A 1155 30.06 126.24 10.47
N GLY A 1156 28.87 125.96 9.91
CA GLY A 1156 27.67 125.59 10.65
C GLY A 1156 27.01 126.76 11.41
N ARG A 1157 27.54 128.00 11.30
CA ARG A 1157 26.90 129.17 11.92
C ARG A 1157 25.69 129.57 11.09
N MET A 1158 24.52 129.60 11.72
CA MET A 1158 23.30 130.11 11.09
C MET A 1158 23.48 131.60 10.70
N VAL A 1159 23.01 132.02 9.52
CA VAL A 1159 23.08 133.41 9.03
C VAL A 1159 21.69 134.01 8.68
N ALA A 1160 20.66 133.16 8.47
CA ALA A 1160 19.28 133.57 8.16
C ALA A 1160 18.20 132.47 8.44
N VAL A 1161 16.93 132.87 8.53
CA VAL A 1161 15.72 131.99 8.60
C VAL A 1161 14.82 132.30 7.40
N LEU A 1162 14.26 131.27 6.73
CA LEU A 1162 13.48 131.41 5.47
C LEU A 1162 11.96 131.11 5.61
N CYS A 1163 11.50 130.14 6.43
CA CYS A 1163 10.06 129.81 6.61
C CYS A 1163 9.75 129.23 8.01
N ASP A 1164 8.57 129.50 8.57
CA ASP A 1164 8.03 128.90 9.80
C ASP A 1164 6.47 128.97 9.80
N ALA A 1165 5.75 128.02 9.15
CA ALA A 1165 4.27 128.05 8.98
C ALA A 1165 3.59 126.71 8.55
N ARG A 1166 2.25 126.56 8.74
CA ARG A 1166 1.40 125.42 8.29
C ARG A 1166 0.94 125.52 6.81
N LYS A 1167 0.89 124.40 6.06
CA LYS A 1167 0.63 124.29 4.60
C LYS A 1167 -0.20 123.04 4.21
N LEU A 1168 -0.99 123.03 3.11
CA LEU A 1168 -1.86 121.92 2.57
C LEU A 1168 -1.10 120.99 1.58
N PRO A 1169 -1.67 119.87 1.08
CA PRO A 1169 -1.05 119.12 -0.03
C PRO A 1169 -0.82 120.00 -1.29
N GLY A 1170 0.41 120.08 -1.80
CA GLY A 1170 0.80 120.91 -2.98
C GLY A 1170 2.33 121.08 -3.21
N PHE A 1171 2.73 121.87 -4.22
CA PHE A 1171 4.14 122.27 -4.57
C PHE A 1171 4.42 123.79 -4.32
N TYR A 1172 5.66 124.23 -3.95
CA TYR A 1172 6.04 125.59 -3.43
C TYR A 1172 7.51 126.11 -3.77
N LYS A 1173 7.87 127.43 -3.66
CA LYS A 1173 9.20 128.10 -3.96
C LYS A 1173 9.59 129.35 -3.08
N ILE A 1174 10.88 129.59 -2.70
CA ILE A 1174 11.39 130.68 -1.78
C ILE A 1174 12.82 131.25 -2.10
N GLY A 1175 13.26 132.45 -1.61
CA GLY A 1175 14.53 133.17 -1.97
C GLY A 1175 15.47 133.60 -0.82
N LEU A 1176 16.77 133.81 -1.10
CA LEU A 1176 17.84 134.03 -0.10
C LEU A 1176 18.07 135.53 0.27
N SER A 1177 18.16 135.91 1.56
CA SER A 1177 18.48 137.29 2.05
C SER A 1177 19.17 137.34 3.43
N GLY A 1178 19.88 138.45 3.74
CA GLY A 1178 20.57 138.67 5.02
C GLY A 1178 19.78 139.53 6.02
N SER A 1179 20.30 139.71 7.25
CA SER A 1179 19.51 140.03 8.46
C SER A 1179 18.71 141.33 8.46
N LYS A 1180 18.95 142.24 7.54
CA LYS A 1180 18.21 143.50 7.51
C LYS A 1180 18.02 144.00 6.10
N GLY A 1181 17.96 143.09 5.13
CA GLY A 1181 18.17 143.45 3.73
C GLY A 1181 19.61 143.91 3.47
N SER A 1182 20.41 144.01 4.53
CA SER A 1182 21.82 143.73 4.41
C SER A 1182 21.96 142.47 3.57
N LYS A 1183 22.72 142.59 2.49
CA LYS A 1183 22.87 141.51 1.52
C LYS A 1183 23.68 140.39 2.13
N LEU A 1184 23.30 139.15 1.80
CA LEU A 1184 24.17 138.00 2.01
C LEU A 1184 25.48 138.20 1.21
N SER A 1185 26.62 137.86 1.79
CA SER A 1185 27.89 137.73 1.06
C SER A 1185 27.77 136.57 0.05
N ARG A 1186 28.41 136.67 -1.13
CA ARG A 1186 28.42 135.57 -2.11
C ARG A 1186 29.12 134.35 -1.53
N GLY A 1187 28.65 133.17 -1.90
CA GLY A 1187 29.27 131.93 -1.47
C GLY A 1187 28.26 130.84 -1.16
N PHE A 1188 28.75 129.82 -0.46
CA PHE A 1188 28.02 128.61 -0.17
C PHE A 1188 27.35 128.65 1.18
N TYR A 1189 26.11 128.18 1.17
CA TYR A 1189 25.25 128.05 2.32
C TYR A 1189 24.60 126.67 2.32
N ALA A 1190 24.30 126.17 3.50
CA ALA A 1190 23.44 125.01 3.71
C ALA A 1190 22.04 125.48 4.14
N ALA A 1191 20.99 124.98 3.49
CA ALA A 1191 19.60 125.19 3.88
C ALA A 1191 19.02 123.92 4.51
N THR A 1192 18.18 124.06 5.53
CA THR A 1192 17.51 122.95 6.24
C THR A 1192 16.01 123.16 6.29
N LEU A 1193 15.18 122.21 5.82
CA LEU A 1193 13.72 122.16 5.98
C LEU A 1193 13.29 121.13 7.03
N VAL A 1194 12.23 121.43 7.78
CA VAL A 1194 11.53 120.52 8.71
C VAL A 1194 10.02 120.61 8.44
N ALA A 1195 9.35 119.48 8.18
CA ALA A 1195 7.90 119.33 8.04
C ALA A 1195 7.42 118.11 8.84
N GLY A 1196 7.00 118.33 10.08
CA GLY A 1196 6.85 117.24 11.05
C GLY A 1196 8.16 116.48 11.26
N SER A 1197 8.12 115.14 11.11
CA SER A 1197 9.30 114.27 11.15
C SER A 1197 10.18 114.33 9.89
N TYR A 1198 9.70 114.93 8.79
CA TYR A 1198 10.50 115.08 7.57
C TYR A 1198 11.49 116.24 7.73
N ARG A 1199 12.81 115.98 7.72
CA ARG A 1199 13.87 117.01 7.70
C ARG A 1199 14.80 116.78 6.51
N LYS A 1200 15.14 117.84 5.75
CA LYS A 1200 16.07 117.72 4.63
C LYS A 1200 17.00 118.93 4.51
N ASN A 1201 18.29 118.67 4.26
CA ASN A 1201 19.31 119.68 3.99
C ASN A 1201 19.61 119.73 2.49
N VAL A 1202 19.85 120.93 1.97
CA VAL A 1202 20.22 121.17 0.57
C VAL A 1202 21.31 122.24 0.52
N ALA A 1203 22.36 122.01 -0.28
CA ALA A 1203 23.41 122.98 -0.53
C ALA A 1203 22.95 124.04 -1.53
N VAL A 1204 23.31 125.30 -1.27
CA VAL A 1204 22.86 126.44 -2.07
C VAL A 1204 24.01 127.40 -2.32
N HIS A 1205 24.08 127.91 -3.55
CA HIS A 1205 25.09 128.88 -3.98
C HIS A 1205 24.43 130.25 -4.19
N TYR A 1206 24.92 131.27 -3.48
CA TYR A 1206 24.46 132.66 -3.63
C TYR A 1206 25.46 133.45 -4.49
N ARG A 1207 24.97 133.91 -5.66
CA ARG A 1207 25.72 134.66 -6.67
C ARG A 1207 25.47 136.16 -6.59
#